data_AF-A0A349JA86-F1
#
_entry.id   AF-A0A349JA86-F1
#
_cell.length_a   1.000
_cell.length_b   1.000
_cell.length_c   1.000
_cell.angle_alpha   90.00
_cell.angle_beta   90.00
_cell.angle_gamma   90.00
#
_symmetry.space_group_name_H-M   'P 1'
#
loop_
_entity.id
_entity.type
_entity.pdbx_description
1 polymer ?
#
loop_
_entity_poly.entity_id
_entity_poly.type
_entity_poly.pdbx_seq_one_letter_code
_entity_poly.pdbx_strand_id
1 'polypeptide(L)'
;MIARWAVPLLLGALLAGADEDGPDIHLFPLVENTRNEAGGRTASALLLWHRSTDASGAVRSTHVLNWLSTPDLQAVVPLWFQGPDWTVVPPLLSASWRDEHGGKALWLTPLFHRYTRADGSLESLHYLNWIQSDNFTGLLPIGFGGRDWWMAPPLLSGGWTRRDGGRNDLYTPLVGVSRDAQGEVESWRAVTWTHDRQGDVLWPLAWNRAGHRGVLPLYADGPGYRVSPALLSGSWDNAAGGSTTWLTPLFHRSTRADGGTSSMHLLTWYHEDELDIVLPFGWMQGRPGHRTGALLPFYAQGENWRAVLPLWFQGRNGWLMPPLLSGERRFADGGHARLITPLYHDSASGDGTRTSRHIGPWFDGGDERGSYRGVLPLWYDFERDGQAWNGVVPLWFSGPGWQVAPPALSAHWRNAAGGTTTWLTPFYHRSTDFFGATTSRHAGPWWQRSWSRDGDSSAWNGVFPLWWRHDAVRDGVPSSSTALLPLWMRGDDWWAVPPLLSLWQRGDDGATDLWVTPLFHRRADASGRTERMHAGLWYQEGDRRMLMPFYYQSPERLGLIPLWFSGPDGWIVPPALSWRTRRADGSTSTWLTPLFHADRDAEGRLTSRHVLNWVQGRDGQALLPLWYDVNGYQGIVPLAFSGPDWWTVPAALSGGWTRRDGGKSLWVTPLFHTDRDAQGRLESWHALNWVQGRDSRALWPIFGAGRDWWSVPLALSGSWRTAEGGRETWLTPLAHLSRDAQGRATAWHALNVVHGPQFDAVLPLFWKGPDWTVAAPFYAAGRDWWTVPLALAAGWRDEAGSTAITPLSWHRRRTDGSVTTAIPPLLFAYRGGRPLDTGLPTQLWPFLVQNGTDGSEVNLLWRLYHQRELGGTRQYTVGPLWWSEHRAGEPTDWQVLGGLFGRDVDRQRRTSLPYALWGALRFGRTPYPPETSP
;
A
#
# COMPACT_ATOMS: atom_id res chain seq x y z
N MET A 1 -33.77 -29.47 43.03
CA MET A 1 -35.20 -29.09 43.04
C MET A 1 -35.49 -28.26 41.79
N ILE A 2 -36.42 -28.74 40.96
CA ILE A 2 -37.15 -28.08 39.86
C ILE A 2 -36.30 -27.35 38.79
N ALA A 3 -35.72 -28.11 37.83
CA ALA A 3 -35.46 -27.74 36.42
C ALA A 3 -34.64 -28.83 35.69
N ARG A 4 -35.13 -30.09 35.65
CA ARG A 4 -34.41 -31.22 34.98
C ARG A 4 -35.28 -32.08 34.04
N TRP A 5 -36.45 -31.61 33.60
CA TRP A 5 -37.44 -32.48 32.95
C TRP A 5 -38.00 -32.01 31.60
N ALA A 6 -37.30 -31.16 30.84
CA ALA A 6 -37.81 -30.63 29.56
C ALA A 6 -37.12 -31.16 28.29
N VAL A 7 -36.35 -32.25 28.37
CA VAL A 7 -35.73 -32.91 27.20
C VAL A 7 -36.23 -34.36 26.94
N PRO A 8 -36.88 -35.10 27.86
CA PRO A 8 -37.41 -36.42 27.51
C PRO A 8 -38.71 -36.42 26.67
N LEU A 9 -39.41 -35.28 26.57
CA LEU A 9 -40.77 -35.23 25.98
C LEU A 9 -40.82 -35.26 24.44
N LEU A 10 -39.70 -35.05 23.74
CA LEU A 10 -39.60 -35.25 22.28
C LEU A 10 -39.14 -36.67 21.89
N LEU A 11 -38.69 -37.48 22.85
CA LEU A 11 -38.32 -38.88 22.65
C LEU A 11 -39.44 -39.86 23.06
N GLY A 12 -40.36 -39.45 23.96
CA GLY A 12 -41.47 -40.29 24.41
C GLY A 12 -42.61 -40.48 23.41
N ALA A 13 -42.71 -39.65 22.37
CA ALA A 13 -43.77 -39.76 21.35
C ALA A 13 -43.42 -40.71 20.19
N LEU A 14 -42.20 -41.24 20.14
CA LEU A 14 -41.74 -42.19 19.11
C LEU A 14 -41.71 -43.66 19.59
N LEU A 15 -42.13 -43.95 20.83
CA LEU A 15 -42.09 -45.31 21.41
C LEU A 15 -43.45 -45.81 21.95
N ALA A 16 -44.56 -45.10 21.70
CA ALA A 16 -45.90 -45.55 22.06
C ALA A 16 -46.62 -46.09 20.81
N GLY A 17 -46.30 -47.32 20.43
CA GLY A 17 -47.00 -47.98 19.32
C GLY A 17 -46.14 -49.01 18.59
N ALA A 18 -45.69 -50.04 19.30
CA ALA A 18 -45.30 -51.31 18.69
C ALA A 18 -45.46 -52.42 19.73
N ASP A 19 -46.47 -53.26 19.51
CA ASP A 19 -46.62 -54.55 20.16
C ASP A 19 -45.35 -55.41 19.98
N GLU A 20 -45.01 -56.11 21.07
CA GLU A 20 -44.08 -57.21 21.35
C GLU A 20 -42.82 -57.52 20.48
N ASP A 21 -42.50 -56.85 19.37
CA ASP A 21 -41.40 -57.26 18.48
C ASP A 21 -40.61 -56.10 17.78
N GLY A 22 -40.51 -54.89 18.35
CA GLY A 22 -39.79 -53.75 17.75
C GLY A 22 -38.50 -53.31 18.49
N PRO A 23 -37.36 -53.01 17.82
CA PRO A 23 -36.07 -52.80 18.48
C PRO A 23 -35.80 -51.38 19.03
N ASP A 24 -35.18 -51.33 20.21
CA ASP A 24 -34.58 -50.14 20.84
C ASP A 24 -33.40 -49.57 20.01
N ILE A 25 -33.31 -48.24 19.90
CA ILE A 25 -32.15 -47.54 19.31
C ILE A 25 -31.65 -46.44 20.26
N HIS A 26 -30.38 -46.54 20.69
CA HIS A 26 -29.63 -45.52 21.46
C HIS A 26 -28.40 -45.01 20.66
N LEU A 27 -28.06 -43.72 20.78
CA LEU A 27 -26.95 -43.05 20.05
C LEU A 27 -25.94 -42.33 20.98
N PHE A 28 -24.64 -42.39 20.58
CA PHE A 28 -23.39 -41.68 20.96
C PHE A 28 -22.33 -42.36 21.89
N PRO A 29 -21.00 -42.29 21.58
CA PRO A 29 -19.93 -42.99 22.33
C PRO A 29 -19.24 -42.16 23.45
N LEU A 30 -18.99 -42.81 24.60
CA LEU A 30 -18.15 -42.35 25.72
C LEU A 30 -16.95 -43.31 25.86
N VAL A 31 -15.72 -42.81 25.93
CA VAL A 31 -14.55 -43.60 26.37
C VAL A 31 -14.13 -43.07 27.74
N GLU A 32 -14.28 -43.89 28.76
CA GLU A 32 -13.94 -43.56 30.14
C GLU A 32 -12.80 -44.46 30.62
N ASN A 33 -11.74 -43.84 31.17
CA ASN A 33 -10.62 -44.53 31.80
C ASN A 33 -10.46 -44.00 33.22
N THR A 34 -11.04 -44.71 34.19
CA THR A 34 -11.06 -44.30 35.59
C THR A 34 -10.41 -45.35 36.49
N ARG A 35 -9.69 -44.86 37.52
CA ARG A 35 -9.16 -45.67 38.62
C ARG A 35 -10.17 -45.65 39.75
N ASN A 36 -10.51 -46.81 40.29
CA ASN A 36 -11.32 -46.87 41.51
C ASN A 36 -10.45 -46.76 42.75
N GLU A 37 -11.08 -46.51 43.91
CA GLU A 37 -10.42 -46.24 45.20
C GLU A 37 -9.59 -47.43 45.73
N ALA A 38 -9.75 -48.64 45.17
CA ALA A 38 -8.93 -49.81 45.48
C ALA A 38 -7.68 -49.95 44.58
N GLY A 39 -7.44 -49.02 43.65
CA GLY A 39 -6.25 -48.99 42.80
C GLY A 39 -6.32 -49.78 41.49
N GLY A 40 -7.47 -50.36 41.14
CA GLY A 40 -7.70 -51.06 39.87
C GLY A 40 -7.98 -50.10 38.70
N ARG A 41 -7.53 -50.44 37.49
CA ARG A 41 -7.89 -49.73 36.25
C ARG A 41 -8.89 -50.56 35.45
N THR A 42 -9.94 -49.90 34.96
CA THR A 42 -10.90 -50.50 34.02
C THR A 42 -10.94 -49.65 32.75
N ALA A 43 -10.82 -50.29 31.59
CA ALA A 43 -11.03 -49.65 30.29
C ALA A 43 -12.07 -50.49 29.53
N SER A 44 -13.09 -49.83 29.00
CA SER A 44 -14.18 -50.47 28.25
C SER A 44 -14.43 -49.72 26.94
N ALA A 45 -14.66 -50.46 25.85
CA ALA A 45 -15.10 -49.95 24.56
C ALA A 45 -16.15 -50.92 23.96
N LEU A 46 -17.20 -50.42 23.30
CA LEU A 46 -18.32 -51.22 22.80
C LEU A 46 -18.58 -51.00 21.28
N LEU A 47 -18.84 -52.08 20.54
CA LEU A 47 -19.35 -52.15 19.15
C LEU A 47 -20.75 -52.82 19.18
N LEU A 48 -21.77 -52.31 18.43
CA LEU A 48 -23.18 -52.80 18.49
C LEU A 48 -23.65 -53.58 17.22
N TRP A 49 -24.37 -54.69 17.44
CA TRP A 49 -25.03 -55.59 16.46
C TRP A 49 -26.38 -56.12 17.03
N HIS A 50 -27.46 -56.22 16.22
CA HIS A 50 -28.82 -56.68 16.62
C HIS A 50 -29.52 -57.52 15.52
N ARG A 51 -30.28 -58.56 15.88
CA ARG A 51 -30.99 -59.49 14.97
C ARG A 51 -32.29 -60.02 15.61
N SER A 52 -33.42 -59.99 14.91
CA SER A 52 -34.72 -60.54 15.35
C SER A 52 -35.20 -61.69 14.45
N THR A 53 -35.91 -62.68 15.02
CA THR A 53 -36.45 -63.85 14.29
C THR A 53 -37.89 -64.16 14.70
N ASP A 54 -38.69 -64.73 13.80
CA ASP A 54 -40.06 -65.16 14.09
C ASP A 54 -40.14 -66.53 14.78
N ALA A 55 -41.38 -66.96 15.09
CA ALA A 55 -41.67 -68.23 15.78
C ALA A 55 -41.25 -69.49 14.99
N SER A 56 -40.96 -69.37 13.70
CA SER A 56 -40.39 -70.46 12.89
C SER A 56 -38.85 -70.46 12.88
N GLY A 57 -38.22 -69.43 13.45
CA GLY A 57 -36.77 -69.20 13.48
C GLY A 57 -36.24 -68.37 12.31
N ALA A 58 -37.10 -67.86 11.41
CA ALA A 58 -36.69 -67.05 10.27
C ALA A 58 -36.42 -65.58 10.67
N VAL A 59 -35.43 -64.92 10.05
CA VAL A 59 -35.01 -63.55 10.42
C VAL A 59 -36.02 -62.50 9.95
N ARG A 60 -36.56 -61.68 10.86
CA ARG A 60 -37.51 -60.59 10.58
C ARG A 60 -36.84 -59.24 10.37
N SER A 61 -35.84 -58.91 11.19
CA SER A 61 -35.06 -57.68 11.03
C SER A 61 -33.61 -57.81 11.49
N THR A 62 -32.70 -57.04 10.88
CA THR A 62 -31.29 -56.98 11.26
C THR A 62 -30.83 -55.53 11.39
N HIS A 63 -30.07 -55.22 12.45
CA HIS A 63 -29.44 -53.92 12.69
C HIS A 63 -27.95 -54.05 12.96
N VAL A 64 -27.11 -53.44 12.11
CA VAL A 64 -25.66 -53.39 12.31
C VAL A 64 -25.18 -51.98 12.06
N LEU A 65 -24.69 -51.30 13.10
CA LEU A 65 -24.35 -49.87 13.03
C LEU A 65 -25.53 -49.02 12.50
N ASN A 66 -25.40 -48.49 11.28
CA ASN A 66 -26.40 -47.65 10.63
C ASN A 66 -27.33 -48.41 9.66
N TRP A 67 -27.20 -49.73 9.53
CA TRP A 67 -27.96 -50.52 8.55
C TRP A 67 -29.20 -51.16 9.17
N LEU A 68 -30.37 -50.91 8.57
CA LEU A 68 -31.70 -51.44 8.91
C LEU A 68 -32.29 -52.24 7.76
N SER A 69 -32.74 -53.46 8.07
CA SER A 69 -33.42 -54.32 7.11
C SER A 69 -34.68 -54.92 7.73
N THR A 70 -35.81 -54.74 7.05
CA THR A 70 -37.13 -55.34 7.29
C THR A 70 -37.73 -55.81 5.94
N PRO A 71 -38.85 -56.55 5.90
CA PRO A 71 -39.47 -56.98 4.64
C PRO A 71 -39.90 -55.81 3.73
N ASP A 72 -40.37 -54.71 4.33
CA ASP A 72 -40.98 -53.59 3.59
C ASP A 72 -40.10 -52.34 3.50
N LEU A 73 -38.99 -52.34 4.25
CA LEU A 73 -38.06 -51.23 4.31
C LEU A 73 -36.63 -51.76 4.44
N GLN A 74 -35.77 -51.27 3.55
CA GLN A 74 -34.33 -51.28 3.77
C GLN A 74 -33.84 -49.85 3.93
N ALA A 75 -32.99 -49.61 4.92
CA ALA A 75 -32.43 -48.30 5.18
C ALA A 75 -30.97 -48.36 5.66
N VAL A 76 -30.22 -47.31 5.33
CA VAL A 76 -28.95 -46.99 6.00
C VAL A 76 -29.13 -45.60 6.57
N VAL A 77 -29.15 -45.41 7.89
CA VAL A 77 -29.53 -44.13 8.51
C VAL A 77 -28.32 -43.18 8.60
N PRO A 78 -28.41 -41.90 8.16
CA PRO A 78 -29.52 -41.22 7.47
C PRO A 78 -29.37 -41.19 5.92
N LEU A 79 -28.65 -42.15 5.34
CA LEU A 79 -28.19 -42.15 3.96
C LEU A 79 -29.21 -42.61 2.91
N TRP A 80 -30.10 -43.56 3.22
CA TRP A 80 -30.90 -44.23 2.19
C TRP A 80 -32.14 -44.94 2.74
N PHE A 81 -33.25 -44.89 1.99
CA PHE A 81 -34.56 -45.50 2.30
C PHE A 81 -35.21 -46.07 1.03
N GLN A 82 -35.73 -47.29 1.09
CA GLN A 82 -36.45 -47.91 -0.03
C GLN A 82 -37.72 -48.66 0.43
N GLY A 83 -38.85 -48.38 -0.24
CA GLY A 83 -40.12 -49.13 -0.13
C GLY A 83 -40.55 -49.76 -1.48
N PRO A 84 -41.75 -50.37 -1.58
CA PRO A 84 -42.18 -51.12 -2.78
C PRO A 84 -42.27 -50.26 -4.05
N ASP A 85 -42.76 -49.04 -3.91
CA ASP A 85 -43.04 -48.12 -5.03
C ASP A 85 -42.24 -46.82 -4.97
N TRP A 86 -41.29 -46.72 -4.06
CA TRP A 86 -40.53 -45.49 -3.88
C TRP A 86 -39.11 -45.74 -3.38
N THR A 87 -38.24 -44.78 -3.68
CA THR A 87 -36.86 -44.76 -3.17
C THR A 87 -36.50 -43.34 -2.83
N VAL A 88 -35.85 -43.12 -1.68
CA VAL A 88 -35.38 -41.81 -1.25
C VAL A 88 -33.94 -41.90 -0.78
N VAL A 89 -33.10 -40.99 -1.26
CA VAL A 89 -31.71 -40.88 -0.84
C VAL A 89 -31.48 -39.45 -0.32
N PRO A 90 -31.71 -39.18 0.97
CA PRO A 90 -31.73 -37.81 1.49
C PRO A 90 -30.43 -37.03 1.30
N PRO A 91 -29.22 -37.61 1.46
CA PRO A 91 -27.99 -36.89 1.16
C PRO A 91 -27.87 -36.47 -0.31
N LEU A 92 -28.56 -37.17 -1.21
CA LEU A 92 -28.59 -36.86 -2.64
C LEU A 92 -29.84 -36.07 -3.05
N LEU A 93 -30.72 -35.72 -2.11
CA LEU A 93 -32.00 -35.03 -2.34
C LEU A 93 -32.80 -35.64 -3.50
N SER A 94 -32.78 -36.97 -3.60
CA SER A 94 -33.38 -37.70 -4.71
C SER A 94 -34.54 -38.58 -4.27
N ALA A 95 -35.55 -38.66 -5.13
CA ALA A 95 -36.75 -39.45 -4.93
C ALA A 95 -37.28 -40.00 -6.27
N SER A 96 -37.85 -41.21 -6.25
CA SER A 96 -38.64 -41.74 -7.36
C SER A 96 -39.93 -42.37 -6.84
N TRP A 97 -41.02 -42.25 -7.60
CA TRP A 97 -42.28 -42.93 -7.31
C TRP A 97 -43.12 -43.18 -8.57
N ARG A 98 -44.07 -44.13 -8.47
CA ARG A 98 -45.13 -44.35 -9.47
C ARG A 98 -46.46 -43.86 -8.93
N ASP A 99 -47.26 -43.21 -9.76
CA ASP A 99 -48.61 -42.78 -9.38
C ASP A 99 -49.67 -43.86 -9.67
N GLU A 100 -50.90 -43.62 -9.23
CA GLU A 100 -52.04 -44.54 -9.36
C GLU A 100 -52.49 -44.79 -10.82
N HIS A 101 -52.07 -43.94 -11.76
CA HIS A 101 -52.37 -44.06 -13.18
C HIS A 101 -51.23 -44.68 -13.98
N GLY A 102 -50.17 -45.14 -13.31
CA GLY A 102 -49.00 -45.71 -13.95
C GLY A 102 -48.03 -44.68 -14.52
N GLY A 103 -48.26 -43.38 -14.26
CA GLY A 103 -47.29 -42.33 -14.50
C GLY A 103 -46.07 -42.48 -13.57
N LYS A 104 -44.94 -41.93 -14.01
CA LYS A 104 -43.65 -42.05 -13.31
C LYS A 104 -43.04 -40.68 -13.11
N ALA A 105 -42.60 -40.43 -11.88
CA ALA A 105 -41.88 -39.24 -11.49
C ALA A 105 -40.49 -39.59 -10.97
N LEU A 106 -39.50 -38.81 -11.41
CA LEU A 106 -38.12 -38.92 -10.95
C LEU A 106 -37.61 -37.53 -10.60
N TRP A 107 -37.11 -37.40 -9.37
CA TRP A 107 -36.58 -36.17 -8.79
C TRP A 107 -35.15 -36.42 -8.34
N LEU A 108 -34.22 -35.61 -8.83
CA LEU A 108 -32.85 -35.53 -8.32
C LEU A 108 -32.59 -34.05 -8.08
N THR A 109 -32.87 -33.54 -6.88
CA THR A 109 -32.84 -32.09 -6.63
C THR A 109 -31.41 -31.62 -6.36
N PRO A 110 -30.97 -30.46 -6.90
CA PRO A 110 -31.70 -29.49 -7.73
C PRO A 110 -31.57 -29.72 -9.26
N LEU A 111 -31.24 -30.94 -9.70
CA LEU A 111 -30.71 -31.22 -11.03
C LEU A 111 -31.75 -31.64 -12.08
N PHE A 112 -32.80 -32.35 -11.68
CA PHE A 112 -33.66 -33.06 -12.64
C PHE A 112 -35.07 -33.31 -12.10
N HIS A 113 -36.07 -33.00 -12.92
CA HIS A 113 -37.45 -33.46 -12.80
C HIS A 113 -38.00 -33.91 -14.15
N ARG A 114 -38.55 -35.12 -14.20
CA ARG A 114 -39.24 -35.66 -15.37
C ARG A 114 -40.59 -36.23 -14.96
N TYR A 115 -41.60 -35.88 -15.75
CA TYR A 115 -42.93 -36.46 -15.66
C TYR A 115 -43.32 -37.10 -16.99
N THR A 116 -43.62 -38.41 -16.97
CA THR A 116 -44.15 -39.15 -18.12
C THR A 116 -45.54 -39.64 -17.82
N ARG A 117 -46.46 -39.40 -18.76
CA ARG A 117 -47.82 -39.93 -18.70
C ARG A 117 -47.81 -41.46 -18.81
N ALA A 118 -48.93 -42.07 -18.46
CA ALA A 118 -49.12 -43.52 -18.49
C ALA A 118 -48.85 -44.15 -19.89
N ASP A 119 -49.10 -43.39 -20.95
CA ASP A 119 -48.80 -43.77 -22.34
C ASP A 119 -47.33 -43.56 -22.76
N GLY A 120 -46.50 -43.05 -21.84
CA GLY A 120 -45.09 -42.74 -22.04
C GLY A 120 -44.79 -41.36 -22.64
N SER A 121 -45.80 -40.58 -23.02
CA SER A 121 -45.61 -39.24 -23.59
C SER A 121 -45.09 -38.22 -22.57
N LEU A 122 -44.28 -37.27 -23.05
CA LEU A 122 -43.69 -36.24 -22.22
C LEU A 122 -44.68 -35.10 -22.00
N GLU A 123 -44.88 -34.74 -20.74
CA GLU A 123 -45.70 -33.58 -20.36
C GLU A 123 -44.85 -32.39 -19.98
N SER A 124 -43.87 -32.63 -19.11
CA SER A 124 -42.95 -31.61 -18.67
C SER A 124 -41.59 -32.23 -18.40
N LEU A 125 -40.58 -31.48 -18.79
CA LEU A 125 -39.19 -31.80 -18.49
C LEU A 125 -38.57 -30.55 -17.90
N HIS A 126 -38.02 -30.71 -16.70
CA HIS A 126 -37.15 -29.72 -16.11
C HIS A 126 -35.79 -30.36 -15.88
N TYR A 127 -34.81 -29.95 -16.67
CA TYR A 127 -33.44 -30.39 -16.51
C TYR A 127 -32.58 -29.19 -16.23
N LEU A 128 -32.12 -29.04 -14.98
CA LEU A 128 -31.39 -27.89 -14.49
C LEU A 128 -32.16 -26.58 -14.72
N ASN A 129 -31.90 -25.88 -15.83
CA ASN A 129 -32.57 -24.63 -16.18
C ASN A 129 -33.40 -24.73 -17.48
N TRP A 130 -33.49 -25.92 -18.08
CA TRP A 130 -34.26 -26.20 -19.30
C TRP A 130 -35.72 -26.46 -18.96
N ILE A 131 -36.62 -25.68 -19.53
CA ILE A 131 -38.07 -25.79 -19.37
C ILE A 131 -38.69 -25.95 -20.75
N GLN A 132 -39.44 -27.03 -20.93
CA GLN A 132 -40.17 -27.32 -22.15
C GLN A 132 -41.64 -27.58 -21.86
N SER A 133 -42.50 -26.87 -22.58
CA SER A 133 -43.96 -27.01 -22.61
C SER A 133 -44.49 -26.70 -24.02
N ASP A 134 -45.79 -26.88 -24.24
CA ASP A 134 -46.38 -26.83 -25.59
C ASP A 134 -46.27 -25.48 -26.32
N ASN A 135 -46.28 -24.35 -25.59
CA ASN A 135 -46.25 -23.00 -26.17
C ASN A 135 -45.07 -22.16 -25.70
N PHE A 136 -44.21 -22.75 -24.87
CA PHE A 136 -43.11 -22.07 -24.25
C PHE A 136 -41.96 -23.04 -24.16
N THR A 137 -40.87 -22.66 -24.80
CA THR A 137 -39.58 -23.29 -24.62
C THR A 137 -38.65 -22.24 -24.07
N GLY A 138 -38.07 -22.54 -22.92
CA GLY A 138 -37.23 -21.60 -22.21
C GLY A 138 -36.08 -22.32 -21.54
N LEU A 139 -34.87 -21.88 -21.82
CA LEU A 139 -33.68 -22.34 -21.13
C LEU A 139 -33.21 -21.16 -20.31
N LEU A 140 -33.33 -21.18 -18.99
CA LEU A 140 -33.05 -20.03 -18.15
C LEU A 140 -31.57 -19.93 -17.74
N PRO A 141 -31.02 -18.72 -17.61
CA PRO A 141 -31.58 -17.47 -18.10
C PRO A 141 -31.47 -17.33 -19.64
N ILE A 142 -30.85 -18.28 -20.35
CA ILE A 142 -30.38 -18.28 -21.76
C ILE A 142 -31.36 -17.68 -22.80
N GLY A 143 -32.64 -18.02 -22.76
CA GLY A 143 -33.60 -17.45 -23.69
C GLY A 143 -34.99 -18.02 -23.56
N PHE A 144 -35.97 -17.23 -23.96
CA PHE A 144 -37.38 -17.60 -23.99
C PHE A 144 -38.09 -16.85 -25.12
N GLY A 145 -39.07 -17.50 -25.74
CA GLY A 145 -39.72 -16.94 -26.92
C GLY A 145 -41.15 -17.41 -27.09
N GLY A 146 -41.91 -16.60 -27.82
CA GLY A 146 -43.27 -16.88 -28.26
C GLY A 146 -43.38 -16.82 -29.78
N ARG A 147 -44.61 -16.82 -30.28
CA ARG A 147 -44.89 -16.97 -31.73
C ARG A 147 -44.32 -15.84 -32.61
N ASP A 148 -44.37 -14.59 -32.14
CA ASP A 148 -44.01 -13.40 -32.93
C ASP A 148 -42.93 -12.53 -32.27
N TRP A 149 -42.30 -13.05 -31.22
CA TRP A 149 -41.24 -12.39 -30.50
C TRP A 149 -40.34 -13.41 -29.85
N TRP A 150 -39.12 -12.99 -29.61
CA TRP A 150 -38.18 -13.79 -28.87
C TRP A 150 -37.29 -12.86 -28.07
N MET A 151 -36.81 -13.36 -26.94
CA MET A 151 -35.87 -12.64 -26.12
C MET A 151 -34.81 -13.62 -25.62
N ALA A 152 -33.55 -13.24 -25.76
CA ALA A 152 -32.44 -13.92 -25.12
C ALA A 152 -31.82 -12.95 -24.12
N PRO A 153 -32.33 -12.87 -22.89
CA PRO A 153 -31.89 -11.88 -21.90
C PRO A 153 -30.38 -11.88 -21.62
N PRO A 154 -29.68 -13.03 -21.56
CA PRO A 154 -28.23 -13.06 -21.35
C PRO A 154 -27.44 -12.55 -22.55
N LEU A 155 -28.05 -12.53 -23.73
CA LEU A 155 -27.49 -11.95 -24.94
C LEU A 155 -28.02 -10.55 -25.20
N LEU A 156 -28.85 -10.01 -24.29
CA LEU A 156 -29.61 -8.77 -24.43
C LEU A 156 -30.17 -8.60 -25.85
N SER A 157 -30.70 -9.67 -26.42
CA SER A 157 -31.14 -9.67 -27.81
C SER A 157 -32.62 -9.94 -27.90
N GLY A 158 -33.26 -9.30 -28.87
CA GLY A 158 -34.68 -9.38 -29.11
C GLY A 158 -35.03 -8.80 -30.46
N GLY A 159 -36.01 -9.42 -31.10
CA GLY A 159 -36.52 -8.98 -32.39
C GLY A 159 -38.02 -8.85 -32.33
N TRP A 160 -38.55 -7.88 -33.07
CA TRP A 160 -39.98 -7.73 -33.25
C TRP A 160 -40.30 -7.16 -34.64
N THR A 161 -41.42 -7.63 -35.17
CA THR A 161 -41.94 -7.18 -36.46
C THR A 161 -42.74 -5.90 -36.30
N ARG A 162 -42.54 -4.91 -37.18
CA ARG A 162 -43.26 -3.63 -37.17
C ARG A 162 -44.51 -3.71 -38.05
N ARG A 163 -45.41 -2.73 -37.92
CA ARG A 163 -46.72 -2.74 -38.59
C ARG A 163 -46.69 -2.43 -40.08
N ASP A 164 -45.65 -1.76 -40.55
CA ASP A 164 -45.43 -1.45 -41.97
C ASP A 164 -44.77 -2.60 -42.74
N GLY A 165 -44.51 -3.73 -42.06
CA GLY A 165 -43.77 -4.86 -42.60
C GLY A 165 -42.26 -4.75 -42.38
N GLY A 166 -41.76 -3.61 -41.88
CA GLY A 166 -40.35 -3.44 -41.50
C GLY A 166 -40.01 -4.20 -40.22
N ARG A 167 -38.71 -4.33 -39.93
CA ARG A 167 -38.23 -5.15 -38.82
C ARG A 167 -37.07 -4.48 -38.10
N ASN A 168 -37.10 -4.57 -36.78
CA ASN A 168 -36.01 -4.17 -35.92
C ASN A 168 -35.46 -5.40 -35.22
N ASP A 169 -34.16 -5.61 -35.38
CA ASP A 169 -33.46 -6.65 -34.65
C ASP A 169 -32.41 -5.97 -33.78
N LEU A 170 -32.56 -6.18 -32.47
CA LEU A 170 -31.68 -5.65 -31.46
C LEU A 170 -30.88 -6.82 -30.88
N TYR A 171 -29.57 -6.73 -30.96
CA TYR A 171 -28.64 -7.67 -30.34
C TYR A 171 -27.75 -6.86 -29.41
N THR A 172 -28.30 -6.30 -28.32
CA THR A 172 -27.50 -5.48 -27.40
C THR A 172 -26.42 -6.30 -26.68
N PRO A 173 -25.29 -5.71 -26.29
CA PRO A 173 -24.81 -4.37 -26.62
C PRO A 173 -24.19 -4.28 -28.04
N LEU A 174 -24.29 -5.34 -28.85
CA LEU A 174 -23.39 -5.61 -29.96
C LEU A 174 -23.88 -5.18 -31.34
N VAL A 175 -25.16 -5.28 -31.70
CA VAL A 175 -25.62 -4.96 -33.07
C VAL A 175 -27.06 -4.43 -33.05
N GLY A 176 -27.30 -3.32 -33.76
CA GLY A 176 -28.64 -2.84 -34.08
C GLY A 176 -28.75 -2.64 -35.59
N VAL A 177 -29.71 -3.31 -36.21
CA VAL A 177 -30.01 -3.15 -37.64
C VAL A 177 -31.45 -2.70 -37.79
N SER A 178 -31.62 -1.59 -38.50
CA SER A 178 -32.93 -1.12 -38.92
C SER A 178 -33.10 -1.41 -40.40
N ARG A 179 -34.21 -2.08 -40.74
CA ARG A 179 -34.61 -2.35 -42.13
C ARG A 179 -35.96 -1.69 -42.41
N ASP A 180 -36.09 -1.14 -43.62
CA ASP A 180 -37.36 -0.62 -44.09
C ASP A 180 -38.35 -1.75 -44.49
N ALA A 181 -39.55 -1.37 -44.92
CA ALA A 181 -40.61 -2.31 -45.32
C ALA A 181 -40.27 -3.10 -46.60
N GLN A 182 -39.25 -2.65 -47.34
CA GLN A 182 -38.73 -3.29 -48.53
C GLN A 182 -37.50 -4.16 -48.22
N GLY A 183 -36.89 -4.01 -47.03
CA GLY A 183 -35.79 -4.80 -46.48
C GLY A 183 -34.41 -4.11 -46.45
N GLU A 184 -34.32 -2.85 -46.91
CA GLU A 184 -33.06 -2.12 -47.08
C GLU A 184 -32.49 -1.57 -45.76
N VAL A 185 -31.15 -1.56 -45.63
CA VAL A 185 -30.45 -1.18 -44.40
C VAL A 185 -30.20 0.33 -44.38
N GLU A 186 -30.88 1.03 -43.49
CA GLU A 186 -30.76 2.48 -43.38
C GLU A 186 -29.60 2.92 -42.50
N SER A 187 -29.36 2.17 -41.43
CA SER A 187 -28.26 2.40 -40.50
C SER A 187 -27.93 1.10 -39.78
N TRP A 188 -26.67 0.97 -39.38
CA TRP A 188 -26.28 -0.11 -38.51
C TRP A 188 -25.29 0.38 -37.47
N ARG A 189 -25.43 -0.22 -36.29
CA ARG A 189 -24.51 -0.01 -35.19
C ARG A 189 -23.98 -1.37 -34.82
N ALA A 190 -22.65 -1.50 -34.72
CA ALA A 190 -22.03 -2.71 -34.19
C ALA A 190 -21.05 -2.35 -33.07
N VAL A 191 -21.42 -2.68 -31.82
CA VAL A 191 -20.58 -2.55 -30.63
C VAL A 191 -20.23 -1.07 -30.40
N THR A 192 -18.97 -0.68 -30.58
CA THR A 192 -18.48 0.69 -30.49
C THR A 192 -18.29 1.35 -31.86
N TRP A 193 -18.56 0.60 -32.93
CA TRP A 193 -18.51 1.05 -34.31
C TRP A 193 -19.87 1.57 -34.75
N THR A 194 -19.86 2.83 -35.15
CA THR A 194 -21.00 3.45 -35.82
C THR A 194 -20.60 3.74 -37.25
N HIS A 195 -21.40 3.23 -38.18
CA HIS A 195 -21.24 3.47 -39.60
C HIS A 195 -22.47 4.20 -40.11
N ASP A 196 -22.21 5.32 -40.77
CA ASP A 196 -23.20 6.06 -41.51
C ASP A 196 -22.56 6.60 -42.79
N ARG A 197 -23.30 7.43 -43.52
CA ARG A 197 -22.87 7.97 -44.81
C ARG A 197 -21.65 8.92 -44.75
N GLN A 198 -21.14 9.30 -43.57
CA GLN A 198 -20.09 10.31 -43.38
C GLN A 198 -18.75 9.77 -42.86
N GLY A 199 -18.69 8.50 -42.47
CA GLY A 199 -17.45 7.83 -42.08
C GLY A 199 -17.61 6.93 -40.86
N ASP A 200 -16.48 6.41 -40.40
CA ASP A 200 -16.42 5.37 -39.37
C ASP A 200 -15.85 5.88 -38.05
N VAL A 201 -16.52 5.54 -36.95
CA VAL A 201 -16.04 5.84 -35.61
C VAL A 201 -16.12 4.58 -34.75
N LEU A 202 -14.98 4.18 -34.17
CA LEU A 202 -14.84 2.99 -33.31
C LEU A 202 -14.41 3.42 -31.91
N TRP A 203 -15.36 3.58 -30.99
CA TRP A 203 -15.07 4.09 -29.64
C TRP A 203 -14.41 3.05 -28.71
N PRO A 204 -13.57 3.47 -27.74
CA PRO A 204 -12.71 4.66 -27.76
C PRO A 204 -11.45 4.45 -28.62
N LEU A 205 -11.39 3.32 -29.36
CA LEU A 205 -10.17 2.74 -29.91
C LEU A 205 -9.61 3.50 -31.10
N ALA A 206 -10.43 3.87 -32.09
CA ALA A 206 -9.93 4.41 -33.34
C ALA A 206 -10.93 5.34 -34.02
N TRP A 207 -10.40 6.31 -34.74
CA TRP A 207 -11.22 7.15 -35.62
C TRP A 207 -10.49 7.39 -36.92
N ASN A 208 -11.27 7.46 -38.00
CA ASN A 208 -10.83 7.99 -39.28
C ASN A 208 -11.92 8.93 -39.75
N ARG A 209 -11.71 10.21 -39.49
CA ARG A 209 -12.69 11.24 -39.80
C ARG A 209 -11.95 12.46 -40.31
N ALA A 210 -12.25 12.83 -41.56
CA ALA A 210 -11.75 14.05 -42.22
C ALA A 210 -10.21 14.22 -42.20
N GLY A 211 -9.45 13.16 -42.50
CA GLY A 211 -7.99 13.23 -42.64
C GLY A 211 -7.20 13.15 -41.33
N HIS A 212 -7.88 13.07 -40.19
CA HIS A 212 -7.28 12.71 -38.91
C HIS A 212 -7.51 11.23 -38.64
N ARG A 213 -6.44 10.55 -38.24
CA ARG A 213 -6.53 9.15 -37.85
C ARG A 213 -5.69 8.88 -36.62
N GLY A 214 -6.23 8.07 -35.74
CA GLY A 214 -5.53 7.71 -34.53
C GLY A 214 -6.16 6.48 -33.90
N VAL A 215 -5.38 5.84 -33.06
CA VAL A 215 -5.80 4.73 -32.21
C VAL A 215 -5.46 5.12 -30.78
N LEU A 216 -6.43 5.45 -29.92
CA LEU A 216 -6.13 5.88 -28.55
C LEU A 216 -5.90 4.68 -27.62
N PRO A 217 -4.92 4.72 -26.69
CA PRO A 217 -3.89 5.76 -26.49
C PRO A 217 -2.59 5.48 -27.30
N LEU A 218 -2.63 4.63 -28.32
CA LEU A 218 -1.45 4.06 -28.97
C LEU A 218 -0.79 4.96 -30.01
N TYR A 219 -1.57 5.75 -30.77
CA TYR A 219 -1.08 6.41 -31.97
C TYR A 219 -1.99 7.56 -32.41
N ALA A 220 -1.38 8.65 -32.86
CA ALA A 220 -2.06 9.74 -33.54
C ALA A 220 -1.21 10.19 -34.73
N ASP A 221 -1.86 10.37 -35.89
CA ASP A 221 -1.26 10.78 -37.15
C ASP A 221 -2.11 11.87 -37.79
N GLY A 222 -1.44 12.93 -38.18
CA GLY A 222 -2.03 14.06 -38.86
C GLY A 222 -0.99 14.77 -39.73
N PRO A 223 -1.38 15.83 -40.45
CA PRO A 223 -0.46 16.54 -41.33
C PRO A 223 0.76 17.08 -40.55
N GLY A 224 1.93 16.45 -40.74
CA GLY A 224 3.22 16.88 -40.21
C GLY A 224 3.65 16.29 -38.86
N TYR A 225 2.87 15.39 -38.23
CA TYR A 225 3.29 14.79 -36.96
C TYR A 225 2.86 13.33 -36.84
N ARG A 226 3.64 12.59 -36.07
CA ARG A 226 3.30 11.24 -35.62
C ARG A 226 3.66 11.10 -34.16
N VAL A 227 2.71 10.65 -33.36
CA VAL A 227 2.94 10.43 -31.92
C VAL A 227 2.42 9.05 -31.56
N SER A 228 3.22 8.30 -30.82
CA SER A 228 2.79 7.08 -30.15
C SER A 228 2.92 7.29 -28.64
N PRO A 229 1.82 7.68 -27.96
CA PRO A 229 1.87 7.96 -26.53
C PRO A 229 2.25 6.72 -25.70
N ALA A 230 1.78 5.54 -26.08
CA ALA A 230 2.12 4.30 -25.40
C ALA A 230 3.61 3.93 -25.49
N LEU A 231 4.29 4.36 -26.55
CA LEU A 231 5.73 4.15 -26.71
C LEU A 231 6.55 5.35 -26.21
N LEU A 232 5.89 6.41 -25.72
CA LEU A 232 6.51 7.69 -25.37
C LEU A 232 7.40 8.21 -26.51
N SER A 233 6.98 7.98 -27.76
CA SER A 233 7.76 8.29 -28.96
C SER A 233 7.01 9.21 -29.90
N GLY A 234 7.73 10.04 -30.63
CA GLY A 234 7.13 10.88 -31.65
C GLY A 234 8.16 11.39 -32.65
N SER A 235 7.65 11.85 -33.78
CA SER A 235 8.42 12.53 -34.79
C SER A 235 7.65 13.72 -35.33
N TRP A 236 8.38 14.79 -35.62
CA TRP A 236 7.83 15.99 -36.23
C TRP A 236 8.81 16.55 -37.26
N ASP A 237 8.26 16.91 -38.42
CA ASP A 237 9.00 17.53 -39.51
C ASP A 237 8.80 19.05 -39.44
N ASN A 238 9.90 19.79 -39.45
CA ASN A 238 9.85 21.24 -39.42
C ASN A 238 9.77 21.82 -40.85
N ALA A 239 9.20 23.02 -40.96
CA ALA A 239 8.97 23.67 -42.24
C ALA A 239 10.26 24.06 -42.99
N ALA A 240 11.41 24.12 -42.32
CA ALA A 240 12.73 24.39 -42.94
C ALA A 240 13.40 23.13 -43.50
N GLY A 241 12.73 21.96 -43.44
CA GLY A 241 13.20 20.70 -44.01
C GLY A 241 14.01 19.81 -43.07
N GLY A 242 14.14 20.17 -41.79
CA GLY A 242 14.74 19.30 -40.77
C GLY A 242 13.68 18.47 -40.03
N SER A 243 14.12 17.49 -39.23
CA SER A 243 13.23 16.63 -38.47
C SER A 243 13.80 16.26 -37.11
N THR A 244 12.89 15.98 -36.17
CA THR A 244 13.23 15.53 -34.82
C THR A 244 12.46 14.27 -34.50
N THR A 245 13.16 13.27 -33.94
CA THR A 245 12.57 12.01 -33.49
C THR A 245 12.97 11.72 -32.06
N TRP A 246 12.02 11.27 -31.24
CA TRP A 246 12.27 10.90 -29.84
C TRP A 246 11.57 9.61 -29.44
N LEU A 247 12.14 8.96 -28.43
CA LEU A 247 11.62 7.80 -27.70
C LEU A 247 11.98 8.01 -26.21
N THR A 248 11.10 8.58 -25.41
CA THR A 248 11.42 8.99 -24.03
C THR A 248 11.33 7.82 -23.03
N PRO A 249 12.26 7.69 -22.07
CA PRO A 249 13.47 8.50 -21.83
C PRO A 249 14.74 7.98 -22.55
N LEU A 250 14.60 7.08 -23.53
CA LEU A 250 15.70 6.26 -24.04
C LEU A 250 16.47 6.87 -25.20
N PHE A 251 15.89 7.74 -26.03
CA PHE A 251 16.53 8.24 -27.24
C PHE A 251 15.95 9.56 -27.77
N HIS A 252 16.81 10.40 -28.33
CA HIS A 252 16.43 11.60 -29.07
C HIS A 252 17.47 11.89 -30.16
N ARG A 253 17.02 12.29 -31.36
CA ARG A 253 17.91 12.74 -32.45
C ARG A 253 17.26 13.86 -33.25
N SER A 254 18.03 14.90 -33.53
CA SER A 254 17.65 15.99 -34.42
C SER A 254 18.58 16.07 -35.64
N THR A 255 18.00 16.32 -36.82
CA THR A 255 18.74 16.51 -38.06
C THR A 255 18.41 17.84 -38.72
N ARG A 256 19.44 18.41 -39.35
CA ARG A 256 19.33 19.59 -40.21
C ARG A 256 18.78 19.18 -41.59
N ALA A 257 18.45 20.16 -42.42
CA ALA A 257 17.90 19.92 -43.76
C ALA A 257 18.88 19.22 -44.72
N ASP A 258 20.19 19.37 -44.46
CA ASP A 258 21.27 18.67 -45.19
C ASP A 258 21.48 17.22 -44.72
N GLY A 259 20.69 16.77 -43.74
CA GLY A 259 20.75 15.43 -43.16
C GLY A 259 21.79 15.25 -42.06
N GLY A 260 22.58 16.28 -41.74
CA GLY A 260 23.55 16.23 -40.65
C GLY A 260 22.87 16.15 -39.28
N THR A 261 23.31 15.21 -38.43
CA THR A 261 22.86 15.14 -37.04
C THR A 261 23.35 16.37 -36.29
N SER A 262 22.45 17.10 -35.63
CA SER A 262 22.82 18.25 -34.80
C SER A 262 22.94 17.88 -33.32
N SER A 263 22.18 16.89 -32.87
CA SER A 263 22.30 16.32 -31.53
C SER A 263 21.68 14.93 -31.46
N MET A 264 22.21 14.10 -30.57
CA MET A 264 21.68 12.78 -30.28
C MET A 264 21.91 12.40 -28.81
N HIS A 265 20.95 11.66 -28.23
CA HIS A 265 21.17 10.94 -26.98
C HIS A 265 20.55 9.55 -27.08
N LEU A 266 21.20 8.54 -26.50
CA LEU A 266 20.74 7.17 -26.38
C LEU A 266 21.09 6.63 -24.98
N LEU A 267 20.07 6.46 -24.14
CA LEU A 267 20.13 5.99 -22.76
C LEU A 267 20.96 6.87 -21.84
N THR A 268 22.25 6.58 -21.75
CA THR A 268 23.21 7.36 -20.98
C THR A 268 24.28 7.95 -21.88
N TRP A 269 24.21 7.70 -23.20
CA TRP A 269 25.14 8.20 -24.21
C TRP A 269 24.64 9.47 -24.90
N TYR A 270 25.33 10.59 -24.74
CA TYR A 270 25.08 11.87 -25.39
C TYR A 270 26.11 12.13 -26.47
N HIS A 271 25.66 12.55 -27.65
CA HIS A 271 26.51 12.95 -28.75
C HIS A 271 26.07 14.30 -29.31
N GLU A 272 27.02 15.21 -29.36
CA GLU A 272 26.98 16.47 -30.09
C GLU A 272 28.28 16.64 -30.88
N ASP A 273 28.28 17.59 -31.81
CA ASP A 273 29.37 17.81 -32.78
C ASP A 273 30.78 17.91 -32.13
N GLU A 274 30.89 18.26 -30.85
CA GLU A 274 32.15 18.38 -30.11
C GLU A 274 32.21 17.55 -28.80
N LEU A 275 31.22 16.70 -28.54
CA LEU A 275 31.01 16.09 -27.23
C LEU A 275 30.37 14.70 -27.30
N ASP A 276 31.00 13.73 -26.64
CA ASP A 276 30.51 12.37 -26.47
C ASP A 276 30.51 11.98 -24.99
N ILE A 277 29.37 11.72 -24.36
CA ILE A 277 29.28 11.37 -22.92
C ILE A 277 28.56 10.04 -22.76
N VAL A 278 29.02 9.09 -21.96
CA VAL A 278 28.35 7.82 -21.61
C VAL A 278 28.21 7.69 -20.08
N LEU A 279 27.05 7.96 -19.51
CA LEU A 279 26.84 7.97 -18.05
C LEU A 279 26.67 6.56 -17.43
N PRO A 280 27.13 6.34 -16.18
CA PRO A 280 28.10 7.15 -15.44
C PRO A 280 29.57 6.85 -15.83
N PHE A 281 29.81 6.06 -16.88
CA PHE A 281 31.07 5.34 -17.09
C PHE A 281 32.08 5.97 -18.04
N GLY A 282 31.80 7.06 -18.74
CA GLY A 282 32.82 7.75 -19.54
C GLY A 282 32.36 9.01 -20.24
N TRP A 283 33.29 9.82 -20.72
CA TRP A 283 33.01 10.93 -21.63
C TRP A 283 34.28 11.34 -22.40
N MET A 284 34.11 11.98 -23.56
CA MET A 284 35.14 12.56 -24.41
C MET A 284 34.66 13.93 -24.89
N GLN A 285 35.50 14.95 -24.78
CA GLN A 285 35.15 16.31 -25.22
C GLN A 285 36.32 16.95 -25.96
N GLY A 286 36.01 17.59 -27.09
CA GLY A 286 36.96 18.46 -27.79
C GLY A 286 36.91 18.40 -29.32
N ARG A 287 37.48 19.44 -29.94
CA ARG A 287 37.52 19.65 -31.39
C ARG A 287 38.38 18.60 -32.09
N PRO A 288 38.20 18.39 -33.41
CA PRO A 288 39.08 17.53 -34.19
C PRO A 288 40.56 17.89 -33.97
N GLY A 289 41.34 16.96 -33.40
CA GLY A 289 42.76 17.14 -33.07
C GLY A 289 43.09 17.37 -31.58
N HIS A 290 42.12 17.69 -30.72
CA HIS A 290 42.34 17.93 -29.29
C HIS A 290 41.22 17.30 -28.47
N ARG A 291 41.44 16.08 -27.93
CA ARG A 291 40.42 15.33 -27.19
C ARG A 291 40.87 15.02 -25.75
N THR A 292 40.05 15.39 -24.76
CA THR A 292 40.15 14.89 -23.39
C THR A 292 39.07 13.85 -23.15
N GLY A 293 39.32 12.81 -22.34
CA GLY A 293 38.31 11.80 -22.09
C GLY A 293 38.57 10.86 -20.93
N ALA A 294 37.51 10.29 -20.37
CA ALA A 294 37.50 9.40 -19.23
C ALA A 294 36.60 8.17 -19.47
N LEU A 295 36.93 7.05 -18.85
CA LEU A 295 36.21 5.79 -18.78
C LEU A 295 36.30 5.27 -17.33
N LEU A 296 35.33 5.57 -16.48
CA LEU A 296 35.35 5.25 -15.05
C LEU A 296 34.91 3.80 -14.76
N PRO A 297 35.55 3.09 -13.82
CA PRO A 297 36.73 3.47 -13.04
C PRO A 297 38.05 2.98 -13.66
N PHE A 298 38.19 2.91 -15.00
CA PHE A 298 39.28 2.18 -15.65
C PHE A 298 40.35 3.03 -16.35
N TYR A 299 40.03 4.23 -16.82
CA TYR A 299 40.94 5.03 -17.63
C TYR A 299 40.53 6.50 -17.68
N ALA A 300 41.48 7.43 -17.71
CA ALA A 300 41.21 8.83 -18.04
C ALA A 300 42.46 9.51 -18.60
N GLN A 301 42.28 10.41 -19.56
CA GLN A 301 43.35 11.17 -20.18
C GLN A 301 42.97 12.64 -20.38
N GLY A 302 43.90 13.52 -20.06
CA GLY A 302 43.86 14.94 -20.43
C GLY A 302 45.08 15.30 -21.29
N GLU A 303 45.21 16.56 -21.70
CA GLU A 303 46.31 16.99 -22.59
C GLU A 303 47.71 16.67 -22.06
N ASN A 304 47.90 16.66 -20.73
CA ASN A 304 49.21 16.51 -20.09
C ASN A 304 49.27 15.43 -19.00
N TRP A 305 48.26 14.56 -18.92
CA TRP A 305 48.20 13.49 -17.92
C TRP A 305 47.45 12.29 -18.46
N ARG A 306 47.83 11.10 -17.97
CA ARG A 306 47.19 9.84 -18.32
C ARG A 306 47.01 8.99 -17.07
N ALA A 307 45.85 8.36 -16.94
CA ALA A 307 45.48 7.49 -15.83
C ALA A 307 44.81 6.23 -16.38
N VAL A 308 45.20 5.07 -15.87
CA VAL A 308 44.59 3.76 -16.07
C VAL A 308 44.21 3.28 -14.67
N LEU A 309 42.96 3.37 -14.26
CA LEU A 309 42.54 3.05 -12.90
C LEU A 309 42.15 1.55 -12.77
N PRO A 310 42.45 0.87 -11.65
CA PRO A 310 43.29 1.32 -10.54
C PRO A 310 44.78 1.04 -10.81
N LEU A 311 45.23 0.91 -12.06
CA LEU A 311 46.55 0.33 -12.39
C LEU A 311 47.74 1.32 -12.42
N TRP A 312 47.55 2.57 -12.87
CA TRP A 312 48.61 3.55 -13.11
C TRP A 312 48.08 4.98 -13.31
N PHE A 313 48.82 5.99 -12.89
CA PHE A 313 48.52 7.42 -12.99
C PHE A 313 49.83 8.18 -13.18
N GLN A 314 49.94 9.02 -14.21
CA GLN A 314 51.14 9.80 -14.49
C GLN A 314 50.79 11.27 -14.79
N GLY A 315 51.38 12.19 -14.02
CA GLY A 315 51.26 13.64 -14.16
C GLY A 315 52.62 14.34 -14.18
N ARG A 316 52.62 15.67 -14.34
CA ARG A 316 53.84 16.48 -14.59
C ARG A 316 54.88 16.44 -13.45
N ASN A 317 54.45 16.20 -12.22
CA ASN A 317 55.28 16.21 -10.99
C ASN A 317 55.30 14.87 -10.25
N GLY A 318 54.89 13.79 -10.90
CA GLY A 318 54.85 12.48 -10.26
C GLY A 318 54.01 11.43 -10.98
N TRP A 319 54.14 10.19 -10.53
CA TRP A 319 53.38 9.05 -11.03
C TRP A 319 52.99 8.12 -9.87
N LEU A 320 51.98 7.27 -10.07
CA LEU A 320 51.44 6.33 -9.09
C LEU A 320 50.93 5.08 -9.82
N MET A 321 51.34 3.87 -9.44
CA MET A 321 50.81 2.57 -9.89
C MET A 321 50.12 1.86 -8.72
N PRO A 322 48.80 2.05 -8.52
CA PRO A 322 48.13 1.52 -7.33
C PRO A 322 48.14 -0.01 -7.12
N PRO A 323 48.29 -0.93 -8.10
CA PRO A 323 48.37 -2.37 -7.85
C PRO A 323 49.74 -2.79 -7.33
N LEU A 324 50.78 -2.05 -7.72
CA LEU A 324 52.13 -2.18 -7.20
C LEU A 324 52.37 -1.24 -6.02
N LEU A 325 51.34 -0.48 -5.62
CA LEU A 325 51.37 0.54 -4.57
C LEU A 325 52.64 1.40 -4.64
N SER A 326 53.07 1.73 -5.87
CA SER A 326 54.31 2.43 -6.14
C SER A 326 54.02 3.82 -6.70
N GLY A 327 54.83 4.81 -6.43
CA GLY A 327 54.65 6.15 -6.93
C GLY A 327 55.75 7.10 -6.52
N GLU A 328 55.95 8.15 -7.30
CA GLU A 328 56.90 9.22 -7.01
C GLU A 328 56.14 10.54 -7.03
N ARG A 329 56.34 11.37 -6.00
CA ARG A 329 55.81 12.73 -5.91
C ARG A 329 56.93 13.69 -5.57
N ARG A 330 57.06 14.77 -6.35
CA ARG A 330 57.94 15.90 -6.01
C ARG A 330 57.10 17.00 -5.35
N PHE A 331 57.60 17.52 -4.23
CA PHE A 331 56.96 18.57 -3.44
C PHE A 331 57.45 19.96 -3.86
N ALA A 332 56.69 21.00 -3.52
CA ALA A 332 56.97 22.37 -3.94
C ALA A 332 58.26 22.96 -3.34
N ASP A 333 58.72 22.41 -2.22
CA ASP A 333 59.97 22.75 -1.53
C ASP A 333 61.21 22.09 -2.16
N GLY A 334 61.05 21.32 -3.25
CA GLY A 334 62.11 20.53 -3.87
C GLY A 334 62.28 19.14 -3.26
N GLY A 335 61.54 18.80 -2.20
CA GLY A 335 61.53 17.48 -1.58
C GLY A 335 60.87 16.42 -2.46
N HIS A 336 61.01 15.16 -2.08
CA HIS A 336 60.39 14.05 -2.80
C HIS A 336 59.93 12.93 -1.88
N ALA A 337 58.92 12.19 -2.34
CA ALA A 337 58.51 10.92 -1.79
C ALA A 337 58.43 9.89 -2.90
N ARG A 338 59.17 8.80 -2.76
CA ARG A 338 59.16 7.62 -3.63
C ARG A 338 58.65 6.45 -2.83
N LEU A 339 57.71 5.71 -3.40
CA LEU A 339 57.09 4.55 -2.79
C LEU A 339 57.08 3.43 -3.84
N ILE A 340 57.34 2.20 -3.42
CA ILE A 340 57.18 0.96 -4.17
C ILE A 340 56.71 -0.07 -3.15
N THR A 341 55.45 -0.03 -2.72
CA THR A 341 55.00 -0.88 -1.61
C THR A 341 54.91 -2.35 -2.05
N PRO A 342 55.30 -3.32 -1.21
CA PRO A 342 55.87 -3.17 0.14
C PRO A 342 57.40 -3.06 0.15
N LEU A 343 58.06 -2.91 -0.99
CA LEU A 343 59.49 -3.11 -1.19
C LEU A 343 60.36 -1.86 -0.97
N TYR A 344 59.84 -0.64 -1.10
CA TYR A 344 60.64 0.58 -1.02
C TYR A 344 59.80 1.79 -0.60
N HIS A 345 60.27 2.60 0.34
CA HIS A 345 59.75 3.94 0.60
C HIS A 345 60.96 4.84 0.86
N ASP A 346 61.01 6.03 0.27
CA ASP A 346 62.11 6.97 0.43
C ASP A 346 61.53 8.37 0.34
N SER A 347 61.50 9.07 1.46
CA SER A 347 60.95 10.42 1.56
C SER A 347 61.96 11.36 2.19
N ALA A 348 62.19 12.50 1.54
CA ALA A 348 63.02 13.57 2.05
C ALA A 348 62.33 14.93 1.88
N SER A 349 62.36 15.76 2.93
CA SER A 349 62.01 17.18 2.85
C SER A 349 63.00 17.95 1.97
N GLY A 350 62.59 19.10 1.40
CA GLY A 350 63.45 19.89 0.50
C GLY A 350 64.76 20.38 1.13
N ASP A 351 64.81 20.48 2.46
CA ASP A 351 65.98 20.85 3.26
C ASP A 351 66.79 19.65 3.78
N GLY A 352 66.31 18.42 3.56
CA GLY A 352 66.97 17.17 3.97
C GLY A 352 66.92 16.82 5.46
N THR A 353 66.22 17.60 6.29
CA THR A 353 66.21 17.41 7.76
C THR A 353 65.34 16.25 8.23
N ARG A 354 64.34 15.86 7.43
CA ARG A 354 63.49 14.70 7.71
C ARG A 354 63.65 13.67 6.62
N THR A 355 64.15 12.50 6.99
CA THR A 355 64.31 11.38 6.07
C THR A 355 63.65 10.13 6.64
N SER A 356 62.93 9.41 5.77
CA SER A 356 62.47 8.07 6.08
C SER A 356 62.77 7.18 4.88
N ARG A 357 63.43 6.05 5.13
CA ARG A 357 63.75 5.06 4.12
C ARG A 357 63.33 3.68 4.59
N HIS A 358 62.63 2.96 3.72
CA HIS A 358 62.20 1.59 3.92
C HIS A 358 62.62 0.80 2.69
N ILE A 359 63.23 -0.36 2.86
CA ILE A 359 63.57 -1.30 1.79
C ILE A 359 63.15 -2.70 2.24
N GLY A 360 61.99 -3.15 1.75
CA GLY A 360 61.32 -4.38 2.16
C GLY A 360 61.10 -4.41 3.67
N PRO A 361 61.63 -5.41 4.40
CA PRO A 361 61.51 -5.46 5.85
C PRO A 361 62.32 -4.36 6.56
N TRP A 362 63.35 -3.83 5.92
CA TRP A 362 64.27 -2.88 6.55
C TRP A 362 63.68 -1.47 6.57
N PHE A 363 63.81 -0.76 7.68
CA PHE A 363 63.39 0.64 7.81
C PHE A 363 64.40 1.42 8.67
N ASP A 364 64.68 2.65 8.27
CA ASP A 364 65.60 3.58 8.92
C ASP A 364 65.05 5.01 8.75
N GLY A 365 65.00 5.76 9.83
CA GLY A 365 64.51 7.13 9.81
C GLY A 365 64.69 7.82 11.14
N GLY A 366 64.59 9.15 11.11
CA GLY A 366 64.82 9.96 12.29
C GLY A 366 64.34 11.39 12.12
N ASP A 367 64.12 12.02 13.27
CA ASP A 367 63.89 13.45 13.40
C ASP A 367 64.73 14.00 14.55
N GLU A 368 64.50 15.26 14.92
CA GLU A 368 65.24 15.94 15.99
C GLU A 368 65.04 15.32 17.39
N ARG A 369 64.08 14.40 17.58
CA ARG A 369 63.72 13.82 18.88
C ARG A 369 64.09 12.35 19.03
N GLY A 370 64.51 11.67 17.96
CA GLY A 370 64.88 10.27 18.03
C GLY A 370 65.16 9.62 16.68
N SER A 371 65.66 8.39 16.75
CA SER A 371 65.95 7.57 15.58
C SER A 371 65.34 6.19 15.73
N TYR A 372 65.01 5.58 14.59
CA TYR A 372 64.49 4.22 14.55
C TYR A 372 65.15 3.44 13.43
N ARG A 373 65.51 2.19 13.72
CA ARG A 373 66.07 1.24 12.76
C ARG A 373 65.43 -0.13 12.97
N GLY A 374 65.19 -0.88 11.91
CA GLY A 374 64.68 -2.23 12.05
C GLY A 374 64.63 -3.01 10.76
N VAL A 375 64.38 -4.31 10.88
CA VAL A 375 64.11 -5.27 9.81
C VAL A 375 62.85 -6.03 10.22
N LEU A 376 61.64 -5.66 9.81
CA LEU A 376 60.41 -6.35 10.18
C LEU A 376 60.23 -7.69 9.44
N PRO A 377 59.76 -8.76 10.08
CA PRO A 377 59.43 -8.91 11.48
C PRO A 377 60.59 -9.60 12.20
N LEU A 378 61.84 -9.21 11.97
CA LEU A 378 63.01 -9.86 12.55
C LEU A 378 63.68 -9.05 13.65
N TRP A 379 63.72 -7.72 13.56
CA TRP A 379 64.45 -6.88 14.48
C TRP A 379 63.95 -5.44 14.46
N TYR A 380 63.99 -4.76 15.60
CA TYR A 380 63.86 -3.31 15.66
C TYR A 380 64.68 -2.75 16.83
N ASP A 381 65.09 -1.51 16.67
CA ASP A 381 65.83 -0.69 17.62
C ASP A 381 65.29 0.73 17.52
N PHE A 382 64.74 1.22 18.63
CA PHE A 382 64.02 2.47 18.71
C PHE A 382 64.55 3.27 19.90
N GLU A 383 65.01 4.49 19.65
CA GLU A 383 65.50 5.39 20.69
C GLU A 383 64.72 6.70 20.66
N ARG A 384 64.18 7.07 21.83
CA ARG A 384 63.44 8.31 22.03
C ARG A 384 63.63 8.82 23.44
N ASP A 385 63.96 10.10 23.57
CA ASP A 385 64.16 10.77 24.87
C ASP A 385 65.16 10.05 25.81
N GLY A 386 66.21 9.42 25.22
CA GLY A 386 67.26 8.70 25.95
C GLY A 386 66.87 7.31 26.47
N GLN A 387 65.69 6.79 26.09
CA GLN A 387 65.26 5.43 26.37
C GLN A 387 65.34 4.60 25.09
N ALA A 388 65.88 3.39 25.22
CA ALA A 388 66.01 2.44 24.12
C ALA A 388 65.01 1.29 24.28
N TRP A 389 64.40 0.91 23.17
CA TRP A 389 63.56 -0.28 23.02
C TRP A 389 64.11 -1.09 21.87
N ASN A 390 64.43 -2.35 22.12
CA ASN A 390 64.95 -3.23 21.10
C ASN A 390 64.28 -4.60 21.16
N GLY A 391 64.22 -5.27 20.02
CA GLY A 391 63.61 -6.58 19.93
C GLY A 391 64.04 -7.32 18.69
N VAL A 392 64.01 -8.64 18.75
CA VAL A 392 64.14 -9.56 17.63
C VAL A 392 62.77 -10.21 17.45
N VAL A 393 62.00 -9.89 16.43
CA VAL A 393 60.65 -10.45 16.27
C VAL A 393 60.72 -11.86 15.62
N PRO A 394 59.89 -12.83 16.02
CA PRO A 394 59.07 -12.88 17.22
C PRO A 394 59.86 -13.40 18.44
N LEU A 395 61.20 -13.40 18.44
CA LEU A 395 62.03 -14.09 19.44
C LEU A 395 62.12 -13.38 20.81
N TRP A 396 62.23 -12.06 20.83
CA TRP A 396 62.57 -11.29 22.02
C TRP A 396 62.21 -9.82 21.88
N PHE A 397 61.80 -9.17 22.95
CA PHE A 397 61.47 -7.77 23.04
C PHE A 397 61.92 -7.25 24.42
N SER A 398 62.48 -6.05 24.50
CA SER A 398 62.76 -5.42 25.77
C SER A 398 62.57 -3.91 25.77
N GLY A 399 62.31 -3.40 26.96
CA GLY A 399 62.25 -1.98 27.25
C GLY A 399 62.46 -1.74 28.75
N PRO A 400 62.36 -0.48 29.21
CA PRO A 400 62.58 -0.15 30.61
C PRO A 400 61.64 -0.94 31.54
N GLY A 401 62.20 -1.86 32.33
CA GLY A 401 61.47 -2.64 33.33
C GLY A 401 60.72 -3.87 32.81
N TRP A 402 60.90 -4.27 31.54
CA TRP A 402 60.25 -5.47 31.01
C TRP A 402 61.05 -6.18 29.92
N GLN A 403 60.83 -7.49 29.81
CA GLN A 403 61.37 -8.36 28.76
C GLN A 403 60.30 -9.38 28.36
N VAL A 404 60.18 -9.66 27.06
CA VAL A 404 59.30 -10.72 26.54
C VAL A 404 60.10 -11.56 25.55
N ALA A 405 60.00 -12.88 25.64
CA ALA A 405 60.53 -13.83 24.68
C ALA A 405 59.38 -14.73 24.18
N PRO A 406 58.68 -14.34 23.11
CA PRO A 406 57.47 -15.04 22.66
C PRO A 406 57.62 -16.50 22.26
N PRO A 407 58.73 -17.02 21.70
CA PRO A 407 58.84 -18.45 21.38
C PRO A 407 59.05 -19.28 22.64
N ALA A 408 59.69 -18.70 23.66
CA ALA A 408 59.74 -19.25 25.00
C ALA A 408 58.44 -18.98 25.79
N LEU A 409 57.48 -18.29 25.16
CA LEU A 409 56.20 -17.87 25.72
C LEU A 409 56.36 -17.14 27.06
N SER A 410 57.53 -16.54 27.29
CA SER A 410 57.92 -16.01 28.59
C SER A 410 57.94 -14.49 28.63
N ALA A 411 57.48 -13.90 29.71
CA ALA A 411 57.57 -12.46 29.95
C ALA A 411 57.99 -12.20 31.40
N HIS A 412 58.78 -11.16 31.59
CA HIS A 412 59.13 -10.63 32.91
C HIS A 412 58.82 -9.14 32.94
N TRP A 413 58.06 -8.73 33.95
CA TRP A 413 57.68 -7.34 34.16
C TRP A 413 57.90 -6.94 35.61
N ARG A 414 58.51 -5.76 35.81
CA ARG A 414 58.64 -5.10 37.10
C ARG A 414 57.77 -3.85 37.10
N ASN A 415 56.83 -3.77 38.02
CA ASN A 415 55.99 -2.58 38.15
C ASN A 415 56.73 -1.47 38.93
N ALA A 416 56.21 -0.24 38.87
CA ALA A 416 56.79 0.92 39.56
C ALA A 416 56.84 0.77 41.09
N ALA A 417 55.99 -0.09 41.66
CA ALA A 417 55.93 -0.39 43.08
C ALA A 417 56.88 -1.54 43.50
N GLY A 418 57.78 -1.99 42.62
CA GLY A 418 58.78 -3.03 42.90
C GLY A 418 58.28 -4.48 42.86
N GLY A 419 56.98 -4.69 42.64
CA GLY A 419 56.40 -6.02 42.43
C GLY A 419 56.86 -6.61 41.09
N THR A 420 57.01 -7.94 41.07
CA THR A 420 57.46 -8.66 39.87
C THR A 420 56.37 -9.57 39.36
N THR A 421 56.32 -9.75 38.05
CA THR A 421 55.36 -10.62 37.39
C THR A 421 56.08 -11.38 36.30
N THR A 422 56.06 -12.71 36.41
CA THR A 422 56.76 -13.62 35.50
C THR A 422 55.76 -14.58 34.88
N TRP A 423 55.75 -14.62 33.55
CA TRP A 423 54.87 -15.45 32.74
C TRP A 423 55.77 -16.39 31.92
N LEU A 424 55.32 -17.62 31.72
CA LEU A 424 55.91 -18.70 30.93
C LEU A 424 54.71 -19.43 30.34
N THR A 425 54.02 -18.81 29.40
CA THR A 425 52.75 -19.28 28.85
C THR A 425 52.92 -20.60 28.06
N PRO A 426 51.85 -21.42 27.93
CA PRO A 426 50.67 -21.42 28.78
C PRO A 426 50.95 -21.93 30.21
N PHE A 427 52.18 -22.35 30.51
CA PHE A 427 52.48 -23.24 31.63
C PHE A 427 52.75 -22.60 32.98
N TYR A 428 52.98 -21.30 33.10
CA TYR A 428 53.29 -20.71 34.39
C TYR A 428 53.06 -19.20 34.43
N HIS A 429 52.48 -18.73 35.53
CA HIS A 429 52.30 -17.32 35.88
C HIS A 429 52.63 -17.20 37.36
N ARG A 430 53.41 -16.18 37.74
CA ARG A 430 53.57 -15.80 39.14
C ARG A 430 53.66 -14.29 39.24
N SER A 431 52.78 -13.72 40.04
CA SER A 431 52.87 -12.33 40.47
C SER A 431 53.24 -12.28 41.95
N THR A 432 54.17 -11.39 42.29
CA THR A 432 54.53 -11.08 43.67
C THR A 432 54.25 -9.63 43.98
N ASP A 433 53.90 -9.35 45.23
CA ASP A 433 53.91 -7.99 45.75
C ASP A 433 55.36 -7.48 45.98
N PHE A 434 55.47 -6.28 46.55
CA PHE A 434 56.75 -5.63 46.88
C PHE A 434 57.60 -6.44 47.87
N PHE A 435 56.97 -7.23 48.75
CA PHE A 435 57.64 -8.06 49.75
C PHE A 435 57.99 -9.46 49.24
N GLY A 436 57.64 -9.77 47.99
CA GLY A 436 57.88 -11.08 47.38
C GLY A 436 56.79 -12.12 47.68
N ALA A 437 55.70 -11.75 48.37
CA ALA A 437 54.58 -12.65 48.64
C ALA A 437 53.80 -12.90 47.35
N THR A 438 53.43 -14.16 47.10
CA THR A 438 52.75 -14.56 45.86
C THR A 438 51.27 -14.19 45.93
N THR A 439 50.80 -13.33 45.03
CA THR A 439 49.41 -12.86 44.98
C THR A 439 48.57 -13.62 43.94
N SER A 440 49.23 -14.24 42.96
CA SER A 440 48.60 -15.05 41.93
C SER A 440 49.61 -16.07 41.39
N ARG A 441 49.17 -17.31 41.17
CA ARG A 441 49.98 -18.36 40.53
C ARG A 441 49.16 -19.15 39.52
N HIS A 442 49.74 -19.42 38.36
CA HIS A 442 49.26 -20.35 37.34
C HIS A 442 50.38 -21.36 37.08
N ALA A 443 50.04 -22.62 36.86
CA ALA A 443 50.96 -23.67 36.44
C ALA A 443 50.23 -24.68 35.55
N GLY A 444 50.42 -24.61 34.23
CA GLY A 444 49.71 -25.43 33.25
C GLY A 444 48.22 -25.08 33.23
N PRO A 445 47.30 -26.05 33.22
CA PRO A 445 45.87 -25.76 33.39
C PRO A 445 45.55 -25.26 34.82
N TRP A 446 46.44 -25.42 35.79
CA TRP A 446 46.14 -25.11 37.18
C TRP A 446 46.29 -23.63 37.51
N TRP A 447 45.26 -23.02 38.10
CA TRP A 447 45.21 -21.63 38.56
C TRP A 447 44.92 -21.63 40.06
N GLN A 448 45.53 -20.69 40.79
CA GLN A 448 45.12 -20.31 42.13
C GLN A 448 45.16 -18.78 42.31
N ARG A 449 44.05 -18.21 42.81
CA ARG A 449 43.95 -16.80 43.20
C ARG A 449 43.27 -16.68 44.56
N SER A 450 43.95 -16.04 45.51
CA SER A 450 43.44 -15.77 46.84
C SER A 450 43.36 -14.27 47.07
N TRP A 451 42.26 -13.79 47.64
CA TRP A 451 42.14 -12.42 48.09
C TRP A 451 41.33 -12.35 49.38
N SER A 452 41.79 -11.51 50.31
CA SER A 452 41.04 -11.15 51.52
C SER A 452 40.83 -9.66 51.54
N ARG A 453 39.59 -9.24 51.80
CA ARG A 453 39.26 -7.85 52.07
C ARG A 453 38.18 -7.81 53.15
N ASP A 454 38.46 -7.07 54.22
CA ASP A 454 37.46 -6.67 55.22
C ASP A 454 36.66 -7.83 55.86
N GLY A 455 37.31 -8.96 56.17
CA GLY A 455 36.68 -10.11 56.84
C GLY A 455 36.12 -11.18 55.91
N ASP A 456 35.89 -10.85 54.63
CA ASP A 456 35.54 -11.83 53.60
C ASP A 456 36.82 -12.37 52.94
N SER A 457 36.90 -13.70 52.89
CA SER A 457 37.98 -14.40 52.17
C SER A 457 37.37 -15.18 51.01
N SER A 458 38.02 -15.07 49.84
CA SER A 458 37.70 -15.89 48.69
C SER A 458 38.96 -16.55 48.13
N ALA A 459 38.84 -17.83 47.81
CA ALA A 459 39.89 -18.61 47.19
C ALA A 459 39.33 -19.25 45.91
N TRP A 460 40.06 -19.03 44.82
CA TRP A 460 39.76 -19.59 43.50
C TRP A 460 40.82 -20.63 43.19
N ASN A 461 40.41 -21.86 42.96
CA ASN A 461 41.26 -22.96 42.51
C ASN A 461 40.67 -23.50 41.21
N GLY A 462 41.48 -23.74 40.18
CA GLY A 462 40.97 -24.29 38.93
C GLY A 462 42.02 -25.09 38.19
N VAL A 463 41.57 -26.00 37.34
CA VAL A 463 42.34 -26.71 36.31
C VAL A 463 41.63 -26.40 34.98
N PHE A 464 41.91 -25.26 34.37
CA PHE A 464 41.24 -24.78 33.17
C PHE A 464 41.52 -25.65 31.93
N PRO A 465 40.54 -25.91 31.06
CA PRO A 465 39.11 -25.58 31.21
C PRO A 465 38.35 -26.61 32.04
N LEU A 466 39.00 -27.68 32.48
CA LEU A 466 38.34 -28.88 33.00
C LEU A 466 37.60 -28.65 34.31
N TRP A 467 38.18 -27.95 35.28
CA TRP A 467 37.65 -27.86 36.65
C TRP A 467 37.85 -26.47 37.25
N TRP A 468 36.93 -26.05 38.09
CA TRP A 468 36.97 -24.81 38.82
C TRP A 468 36.28 -25.00 40.19
N ARG A 469 36.84 -24.38 41.23
CA ARG A 469 36.29 -24.31 42.57
C ARG A 469 36.51 -22.92 43.13
N HIS A 470 35.45 -22.33 43.65
CA HIS A 470 35.45 -21.06 44.35
C HIS A 470 34.88 -21.27 45.74
N ASP A 471 35.74 -21.10 46.73
CA ASP A 471 35.36 -21.11 48.13
C ASP A 471 35.27 -19.64 48.58
N ALA A 472 34.13 -19.26 49.16
CA ALA A 472 33.91 -17.93 49.71
C ALA A 472 33.26 -18.02 51.09
N VAL A 473 33.67 -17.15 52.00
CA VAL A 473 32.92 -16.90 53.23
C VAL A 473 32.11 -15.63 52.98
N ARG A 474 30.77 -15.73 53.07
CA ARG A 474 29.84 -14.58 52.98
C ARG A 474 29.05 -14.52 54.27
N ASP A 475 29.09 -13.39 54.97
CA ASP A 475 28.36 -13.18 56.23
C ASP A 475 28.63 -14.27 57.29
N GLY A 476 29.87 -14.80 57.31
CA GLY A 476 30.29 -15.88 58.22
C GLY A 476 29.85 -17.29 57.81
N VAL A 477 29.10 -17.45 56.71
CA VAL A 477 28.70 -18.75 56.18
C VAL A 477 29.65 -19.15 55.04
N PRO A 478 30.33 -20.30 55.14
CA PRO A 478 31.09 -20.86 54.03
C PRO A 478 30.16 -21.25 52.88
N SER A 479 30.47 -20.81 51.68
CA SER A 479 29.83 -21.17 50.41
C SER A 479 30.88 -21.72 49.46
N SER A 480 30.50 -22.76 48.71
CA SER A 480 31.41 -23.34 47.72
C SER A 480 30.71 -23.51 46.39
N SER A 481 31.35 -23.03 45.32
CA SER A 481 30.91 -23.26 43.96
C SER A 481 31.94 -24.09 43.23
N THR A 482 31.52 -25.13 42.52
CA THR A 482 32.39 -26.02 41.75
C THR A 482 31.86 -26.13 40.32
N ALA A 483 32.74 -26.20 39.33
CA ALA A 483 32.39 -26.46 37.96
C ALA A 483 33.37 -27.44 37.32
N LEU A 484 32.86 -28.22 36.38
CA LEU A 484 33.63 -29.01 35.43
C LEU A 484 33.29 -28.49 34.03
N LEU A 485 34.02 -27.51 33.48
CA LEU A 485 33.56 -26.80 32.28
C LEU A 485 33.84 -27.61 30.99
N PRO A 486 32.95 -27.53 29.98
CA PRO A 486 31.62 -26.89 30.01
C PRO A 486 30.53 -27.81 30.58
N LEU A 487 30.88 -29.00 31.08
CA LEU A 487 29.94 -30.09 31.38
C LEU A 487 29.00 -29.81 32.56
N TRP A 488 29.48 -29.19 33.63
CA TRP A 488 28.71 -29.09 34.88
C TRP A 488 29.14 -27.90 35.73
N MET A 489 28.21 -27.33 36.49
CA MET A 489 28.44 -26.29 37.48
C MET A 489 27.52 -26.53 38.67
N ARG A 490 27.94 -26.19 39.88
CA ARG A 490 27.17 -26.33 41.11
C ARG A 490 27.56 -25.25 42.11
N GLY A 491 26.56 -24.62 42.72
CA GLY A 491 26.68 -23.89 43.98
C GLY A 491 25.92 -24.63 45.09
N ASP A 492 25.75 -23.97 46.23
CA ASP A 492 25.08 -24.58 47.38
C ASP A 492 23.60 -24.88 47.09
N ASP A 493 22.93 -23.99 46.36
CA ASP A 493 21.50 -24.09 46.04
C ASP A 493 21.18 -24.19 44.54
N TRP A 494 22.17 -24.50 43.70
CA TRP A 494 21.94 -24.68 42.27
C TRP A 494 22.93 -25.62 41.62
N TRP A 495 22.55 -26.18 40.48
CA TRP A 495 23.49 -26.83 39.57
C TRP A 495 23.04 -26.62 38.13
N ALA A 496 23.99 -26.62 37.20
CA ALA A 496 23.73 -26.54 35.78
C ALA A 496 24.54 -27.61 35.03
N VAL A 497 23.98 -28.15 33.97
CA VAL A 497 24.64 -29.02 32.99
C VAL A 497 24.48 -28.34 31.63
N PRO A 498 25.35 -27.38 31.28
CA PRO A 498 25.19 -26.56 30.07
C PRO A 498 25.00 -27.35 28.77
N PRO A 499 25.70 -28.49 28.51
CA PRO A 499 25.50 -29.25 27.28
C PRO A 499 24.11 -29.90 27.20
N LEU A 500 23.48 -30.13 28.35
CA LEU A 500 22.11 -30.64 28.44
C LEU A 500 21.07 -29.53 28.61
N LEU A 501 21.49 -28.26 28.52
CA LEU A 501 20.66 -27.07 28.78
C LEU A 501 19.78 -27.23 30.04
N SER A 502 20.36 -27.87 31.06
CA SER A 502 19.68 -28.26 32.28
C SER A 502 20.17 -27.41 33.44
N LEU A 503 19.24 -26.95 34.28
CA LEU A 503 19.50 -26.11 35.43
C LEU A 503 18.55 -26.53 36.54
N TRP A 504 19.05 -26.66 37.76
CA TRP A 504 18.21 -26.73 38.96
C TRP A 504 18.64 -25.64 39.91
N GLN A 505 17.68 -25.01 40.56
CA GLN A 505 17.91 -23.99 41.56
C GLN A 505 16.88 -24.10 42.69
N ARG A 506 17.31 -23.83 43.91
CA ARG A 506 16.45 -23.56 45.06
C ARG A 506 16.48 -22.05 45.35
N GLY A 507 15.32 -21.43 45.45
CA GLY A 507 15.16 -20.04 45.85
C GLY A 507 15.17 -19.87 47.37
N ASP A 508 15.34 -18.63 47.83
CA ASP A 508 15.36 -18.28 49.26
C ASP A 508 14.03 -18.60 49.98
N ASP A 509 12.92 -18.70 49.23
CA ASP A 509 11.60 -19.11 49.69
C ASP A 509 11.46 -20.64 49.86
N GLY A 510 12.50 -21.41 49.54
CA GLY A 510 12.51 -22.87 49.53
C GLY A 510 11.91 -23.50 48.27
N ALA A 511 11.37 -22.69 47.34
CA ALA A 511 10.88 -23.20 46.06
C ALA A 511 12.04 -23.73 45.22
N THR A 512 11.77 -24.73 44.38
CA THR A 512 12.75 -25.31 43.47
C THR A 512 12.31 -25.14 42.02
N ASP A 513 13.21 -24.67 41.17
CA ASP A 513 13.05 -24.56 39.73
C ASP A 513 13.97 -25.59 39.05
N LEU A 514 13.40 -26.51 38.29
CA LEU A 514 14.13 -27.47 37.46
C LEU A 514 13.86 -27.16 35.99
N TRP A 515 14.92 -27.04 35.21
CA TRP A 515 14.94 -26.82 33.77
C TRP A 515 15.72 -27.95 33.10
N VAL A 516 15.14 -28.50 32.03
CA VAL A 516 15.78 -29.40 31.06
C VAL A 516 15.33 -28.87 29.69
N THR A 517 15.86 -27.70 29.31
CA THR A 517 15.35 -26.96 28.15
C THR A 517 15.77 -27.61 26.83
N PRO A 518 14.98 -27.44 25.74
CA PRO A 518 13.68 -26.76 25.68
C PRO A 518 12.50 -27.65 26.11
N LEU A 519 12.77 -28.86 26.61
CA LEU A 519 11.76 -29.91 26.73
C LEU A 519 11.00 -29.93 28.05
N PHE A 520 11.55 -29.38 29.12
CA PHE A 520 10.91 -29.48 30.42
C PHE A 520 11.31 -28.34 31.34
N HIS A 521 10.35 -27.81 32.09
CA HIS A 521 10.66 -27.14 33.34
C HIS A 521 9.55 -27.32 34.37
N ARG A 522 9.94 -27.37 35.64
CA ARG A 522 9.04 -27.54 36.78
C ARG A 522 9.47 -26.61 37.89
N ARG A 523 8.54 -25.78 38.35
CA ARG A 523 8.62 -25.05 39.60
C ARG A 523 7.77 -25.75 40.65
N ALA A 524 8.39 -26.09 41.78
CA ALA A 524 7.70 -26.60 42.95
C ALA A 524 7.87 -25.64 44.12
N ASP A 525 6.80 -25.42 44.89
CA ASP A 525 6.87 -24.64 46.13
C ASP A 525 7.72 -25.35 47.19
N ALA A 526 7.94 -24.70 48.34
CA ALA A 526 8.73 -25.26 49.44
C ALA A 526 8.19 -26.59 50.00
N SER A 527 6.91 -26.90 49.76
CA SER A 527 6.28 -28.18 50.14
C SER A 527 6.48 -29.29 49.08
N GLY A 528 7.07 -28.95 47.94
CA GLY A 528 7.27 -29.84 46.80
C GLY A 528 6.07 -29.92 45.85
N ARG A 529 5.00 -29.13 46.09
CA ARG A 529 3.83 -29.09 45.21
C ARG A 529 4.18 -28.29 43.96
N THR A 530 3.90 -28.88 42.80
CA THR A 530 4.16 -28.24 41.50
C THR A 530 3.25 -27.02 41.32
N GLU A 531 3.84 -25.83 41.26
CA GLU A 531 3.14 -24.58 40.95
C GLU A 531 2.98 -24.43 39.44
N ARG A 532 4.07 -24.72 38.71
CA ARG A 532 4.16 -24.62 37.26
C ARG A 532 4.96 -25.77 36.69
N MET A 533 4.52 -26.30 35.56
CA MET A 533 5.27 -27.31 34.82
C MET A 533 5.03 -27.12 33.33
N HIS A 534 6.08 -27.24 32.52
CA HIS A 534 5.94 -27.53 31.11
C HIS A 534 6.76 -28.77 30.75
N ALA A 535 6.24 -29.59 29.86
CA ALA A 535 6.88 -30.79 29.33
C ALA A 535 6.53 -30.93 27.85
N GLY A 536 7.43 -30.49 26.97
CA GLY A 536 7.21 -30.35 25.54
C GLY A 536 6.07 -29.37 25.28
N LEU A 537 4.97 -29.89 24.73
CA LEU A 537 3.77 -29.12 24.44
C LEU A 537 2.79 -29.05 25.62
N TRP A 538 3.01 -29.81 26.69
CA TRP A 538 2.21 -29.77 27.91
C TRP A 538 2.63 -28.59 28.79
N TYR A 539 1.68 -27.84 29.31
CA TYR A 539 1.84 -26.76 30.27
C TYR A 539 0.78 -26.89 31.37
N GLN A 540 1.20 -26.69 32.62
CA GLN A 540 0.35 -26.71 33.79
C GLN A 540 0.73 -25.55 34.72
N GLU A 541 -0.26 -24.81 35.20
CA GLU A 541 -0.09 -23.75 36.22
C GLU A 541 -1.33 -23.75 37.14
N GLY A 542 -1.17 -24.26 38.36
CA GLY A 542 -2.30 -24.56 39.25
C GLY A 542 -3.30 -25.51 38.59
N ASP A 543 -4.57 -25.09 38.50
CA ASP A 543 -5.66 -25.82 37.82
C ASP A 543 -5.69 -25.61 36.31
N ARG A 544 -4.82 -24.76 35.77
CA ARG A 544 -4.72 -24.55 34.32
C ARG A 544 -3.88 -25.65 33.70
N ARG A 545 -4.38 -26.27 32.64
CA ARG A 545 -3.70 -27.30 31.86
C ARG A 545 -3.81 -26.96 30.39
N MET A 546 -2.72 -27.12 29.65
CA MET A 546 -2.67 -26.84 28.23
C MET A 546 -1.79 -27.89 27.56
N LEU A 547 -2.23 -28.43 26.43
CA LEU A 547 -1.42 -29.24 25.53
C LEU A 547 -1.40 -28.51 24.20
N MET A 548 -0.35 -27.77 23.89
CA MET A 548 -0.29 -27.01 22.65
C MET A 548 -0.17 -27.92 21.40
N PRO A 549 -0.72 -27.51 20.25
CA PRO A 549 -1.78 -26.53 20.06
C PRO A 549 -3.17 -27.19 20.14
N PHE A 550 -3.40 -28.20 20.98
CA PHE A 550 -4.57 -29.08 20.91
C PHE A 550 -5.60 -28.90 22.04
N TYR A 551 -5.18 -28.47 23.23
CA TYR A 551 -6.05 -28.47 24.41
C TYR A 551 -5.72 -27.32 25.36
N TYR A 552 -6.74 -26.72 25.94
CA TYR A 552 -6.64 -25.72 26.99
C TYR A 552 -7.78 -25.93 27.99
N GLN A 553 -7.45 -25.95 29.28
CA GLN A 553 -8.38 -26.04 30.39
C GLN A 553 -7.96 -25.03 31.47
N SER A 554 -8.92 -24.26 31.95
CA SER A 554 -8.85 -23.46 33.17
C SER A 554 -10.16 -23.64 33.94
N PRO A 555 -10.25 -23.18 35.20
CA PRO A 555 -11.50 -23.27 35.97
C PRO A 555 -12.72 -22.65 35.26
N GLU A 556 -12.50 -21.68 34.39
CA GLU A 556 -13.56 -20.94 33.70
C GLU A 556 -13.66 -21.28 32.20
N ARG A 557 -12.68 -21.98 31.62
CA ARG A 557 -12.57 -22.14 30.17
C ARG A 557 -12.11 -23.52 29.77
N LEU A 558 -12.70 -24.03 28.70
CA LEU A 558 -12.31 -25.29 28.07
C LEU A 558 -12.16 -25.05 26.58
N GLY A 559 -11.12 -25.57 25.96
CA GLY A 559 -10.89 -25.45 24.53
C GLY A 559 -10.07 -26.58 23.95
N LEU A 560 -10.38 -26.90 22.70
CA LEU A 560 -9.57 -27.72 21.82
C LEU A 560 -8.96 -26.79 20.79
N ILE A 561 -7.69 -26.42 20.90
CA ILE A 561 -7.08 -25.48 19.96
C ILE A 561 -6.77 -26.23 18.63
N PRO A 562 -6.87 -25.60 17.45
CA PRO A 562 -7.58 -24.34 17.15
C PRO A 562 -9.08 -24.56 16.88
N LEU A 563 -9.66 -25.71 17.21
CA LEU A 563 -11.02 -26.12 16.83
C LEU A 563 -12.13 -25.38 17.58
N TRP A 564 -11.99 -25.19 18.90
CA TRP A 564 -13.06 -24.72 19.77
C TRP A 564 -12.54 -24.14 21.08
N PHE A 565 -13.17 -23.08 21.57
CA PHE A 565 -13.00 -22.57 22.92
C PHE A 565 -14.36 -22.19 23.49
N SER A 566 -14.57 -22.42 24.78
CA SER A 566 -15.79 -22.08 25.50
C SER A 566 -15.46 -21.56 26.90
N GLY A 567 -16.24 -20.57 27.33
CA GLY A 567 -16.27 -20.03 28.67
C GLY A 567 -17.71 -19.63 29.05
N PRO A 568 -17.93 -19.10 30.27
CA PRO A 568 -19.26 -18.73 30.75
C PRO A 568 -19.94 -17.68 29.85
N ASP A 569 -19.16 -16.79 29.26
CA ASP A 569 -19.66 -15.67 28.45
C ASP A 569 -19.64 -15.95 26.95
N GLY A 570 -19.32 -17.17 26.51
CA GLY A 570 -19.29 -17.44 25.08
C GLY A 570 -18.49 -18.63 24.63
N TRP A 571 -18.46 -18.82 23.32
CA TRP A 571 -17.66 -19.83 22.66
C TRP A 571 -17.18 -19.32 21.31
N ILE A 572 -16.13 -19.93 20.77
CA ILE A 572 -15.60 -19.69 19.42
C ILE A 572 -15.21 -21.03 18.81
N VAL A 573 -15.55 -21.24 17.54
CA VAL A 573 -15.14 -22.37 16.70
C VAL A 573 -14.41 -21.77 15.49
N PRO A 574 -13.09 -21.51 15.59
CA PRO A 574 -12.35 -20.83 14.53
C PRO A 574 -12.46 -21.45 13.13
N PRO A 575 -12.43 -22.78 12.93
CA PRO A 575 -12.57 -23.38 11.60
C PRO A 575 -13.94 -23.12 10.96
N ALA A 576 -14.98 -22.96 11.79
CA ALA A 576 -16.32 -22.63 11.34
C ALA A 576 -16.55 -21.11 11.26
N LEU A 577 -15.53 -20.28 11.55
CA LEU A 577 -15.62 -18.82 11.64
C LEU A 577 -16.82 -18.37 12.50
N SER A 578 -17.13 -19.13 13.54
CA SER A 578 -18.32 -18.92 14.36
C SER A 578 -17.96 -18.64 15.80
N TRP A 579 -18.72 -17.75 16.42
CA TRP A 579 -18.58 -17.46 17.84
C TRP A 579 -19.89 -16.95 18.42
N ARG A 580 -20.02 -17.08 19.73
CA ARG A 580 -21.06 -16.45 20.53
C ARG A 580 -20.40 -15.73 21.68
N THR A 581 -20.85 -14.51 21.95
CA THR A 581 -20.45 -13.75 23.14
C THR A 581 -21.70 -13.21 23.85
N ARG A 582 -21.66 -13.22 25.18
CA ARG A 582 -22.58 -12.52 26.08
C ARG A 582 -21.81 -11.33 26.66
N ARG A 583 -22.36 -10.12 26.52
CA ARG A 583 -21.77 -8.90 27.06
C ARG A 583 -22.22 -8.71 28.51
N ALA A 584 -21.54 -7.82 29.23
CA ALA A 584 -21.82 -7.54 30.64
C ALA A 584 -23.23 -6.98 30.90
N ASP A 585 -23.85 -6.36 29.90
CA ASP A 585 -25.24 -5.86 29.95
C ASP A 585 -26.29 -6.96 29.76
N GLY A 586 -25.88 -8.22 29.55
CA GLY A 586 -26.78 -9.35 29.27
C GLY A 586 -27.10 -9.54 27.78
N SER A 587 -26.73 -8.59 26.91
CA SER A 587 -26.89 -8.72 25.46
C SER A 587 -26.04 -9.88 24.91
N THR A 588 -26.50 -10.48 23.82
CA THR A 588 -25.78 -11.61 23.18
C THR A 588 -25.55 -11.34 21.71
N SER A 589 -24.41 -11.80 21.21
CA SER A 589 -24.01 -11.67 19.83
C SER A 589 -23.56 -13.03 19.32
N THR A 590 -24.15 -13.53 18.24
CA THR A 590 -23.81 -14.82 17.61
C THR A 590 -23.41 -14.59 16.18
N TRP A 591 -22.30 -15.17 15.77
CA TRP A 591 -21.70 -14.99 14.44
C TRP A 591 -21.37 -16.34 13.82
N LEU A 592 -21.53 -16.40 12.50
CA LEU A 592 -21.06 -17.44 11.58
C LEU A 592 -20.54 -16.69 10.35
N THR A 593 -19.33 -16.15 10.44
CA THR A 593 -18.82 -15.19 9.46
C THR A 593 -18.40 -15.89 8.16
N PRO A 594 -18.66 -15.31 6.97
CA PRO A 594 -19.39 -14.06 6.70
C PRO A 594 -20.91 -14.23 6.55
N LEU A 595 -21.44 -15.42 6.79
CA LEU A 595 -22.79 -15.83 6.40
C LEU A 595 -23.89 -15.27 7.30
N PHE A 596 -23.63 -15.09 8.60
CA PHE A 596 -24.67 -14.75 9.55
C PHE A 596 -24.12 -14.01 10.78
N HIS A 597 -24.87 -13.02 11.26
CA HIS A 597 -24.77 -12.57 12.65
C HIS A 597 -26.16 -12.25 13.22
N ALA A 598 -26.31 -12.39 14.53
CA ALA A 598 -27.49 -11.95 15.25
C ALA A 598 -27.10 -11.38 16.60
N ASP A 599 -27.48 -10.13 16.82
CA ASP A 599 -27.42 -9.43 18.09
C ASP A 599 -28.79 -9.42 18.76
N ARG A 600 -28.82 -9.71 20.05
CA ARG A 600 -29.99 -9.60 20.91
C ARG A 600 -29.67 -8.71 22.10
N ASP A 601 -30.62 -7.86 22.50
CA ASP A 601 -30.53 -7.08 23.74
C ASP A 601 -30.64 -7.97 24.99
N ALA A 602 -30.54 -7.36 26.17
CA ALA A 602 -30.63 -8.06 27.46
C ALA A 602 -31.99 -8.74 27.68
N GLU A 603 -33.05 -8.24 27.05
CA GLU A 603 -34.40 -8.82 27.08
C GLU A 603 -34.59 -9.91 26.00
N GLY A 604 -33.56 -10.20 25.20
CA GLY A 604 -33.58 -11.21 24.15
C GLY A 604 -34.20 -10.76 22.83
N ARG A 605 -34.58 -9.48 22.69
CA ARG A 605 -35.11 -8.93 21.44
C ARG A 605 -33.99 -8.78 20.43
N LEU A 606 -34.29 -9.09 19.17
CA LEU A 606 -33.33 -8.97 18.08
C LEU A 606 -33.07 -7.48 17.78
N THR A 607 -31.83 -7.03 17.90
CA THR A 607 -31.42 -5.65 17.59
C THR A 607 -30.79 -5.52 16.21
N SER A 608 -30.12 -6.58 15.77
CA SER A 608 -29.54 -6.70 14.43
C SER A 608 -29.48 -8.17 14.04
N ARG A 609 -29.83 -8.48 12.79
CA ARG A 609 -29.47 -9.74 12.14
C ARG A 609 -28.89 -9.47 10.77
N HIS A 610 -27.99 -10.33 10.35
CA HIS A 610 -27.49 -10.37 9.00
C HIS A 610 -27.50 -11.80 8.51
N VAL A 611 -27.94 -12.02 7.27
CA VAL A 611 -27.86 -13.29 6.56
C VAL A 611 -27.37 -12.99 5.15
N LEU A 612 -26.13 -13.39 4.84
CA LEU A 612 -25.45 -13.12 3.56
C LEU A 612 -25.33 -11.62 3.24
N ASN A 613 -26.25 -11.07 2.45
CA ASN A 613 -26.31 -9.64 2.13
C ASN A 613 -27.57 -8.98 2.71
N TRP A 614 -28.40 -9.76 3.39
CA TRP A 614 -29.62 -9.28 3.99
C TRP A 614 -29.37 -8.85 5.42
N VAL A 615 -29.44 -7.55 5.68
CA VAL A 615 -29.31 -6.92 6.99
C VAL A 615 -30.71 -6.58 7.50
N GLN A 616 -31.01 -6.84 8.75
CA GLN A 616 -32.20 -6.31 9.42
C GLN A 616 -31.82 -5.78 10.79
N GLY A 617 -31.99 -4.49 10.99
CA GLY A 617 -31.95 -3.84 12.29
C GLY A 617 -33.35 -3.70 12.91
N ARG A 618 -33.41 -3.01 14.05
CA ARG A 618 -34.66 -2.66 14.72
C ARG A 618 -35.60 -1.82 13.84
N ASP A 619 -35.03 -0.87 13.11
CA ASP A 619 -35.78 0.15 12.37
C ASP A 619 -35.54 0.09 10.85
N GLY A 620 -35.12 -1.08 10.35
CA GLY A 620 -34.91 -1.25 8.92
C GLY A 620 -34.39 -2.60 8.49
N GLN A 621 -34.47 -2.83 7.19
CA GLN A 621 -34.00 -4.02 6.50
C GLN A 621 -33.34 -3.62 5.17
N ALA A 622 -32.32 -4.35 4.76
CA ALA A 622 -31.62 -4.13 3.51
C ALA A 622 -31.21 -5.48 2.92
N LEU A 623 -31.26 -5.61 1.60
CA LEU A 623 -30.68 -6.71 0.83
C LEU A 623 -29.62 -6.10 -0.09
N LEU A 624 -28.38 -6.01 0.36
CA LEU A 624 -27.35 -5.29 -0.39
C LEU A 624 -26.85 -6.08 -1.62
N PRO A 625 -26.47 -5.38 -2.71
CA PRO A 625 -26.74 -3.96 -2.97
C PRO A 625 -28.19 -3.71 -3.45
N LEU A 626 -29.00 -4.74 -3.64
CA LEU A 626 -30.26 -4.67 -4.37
C LEU A 626 -31.31 -3.73 -3.77
N TRP A 627 -31.52 -3.71 -2.45
CA TRP A 627 -32.66 -3.05 -1.83
C TRP A 627 -32.38 -2.59 -0.40
N TYR A 628 -33.03 -1.52 0.04
CA TYR A 628 -33.09 -1.15 1.45
C TYR A 628 -34.41 -0.46 1.80
N ASP A 629 -34.79 -0.55 3.08
CA ASP A 629 -35.87 0.17 3.76
C ASP A 629 -35.41 0.43 5.21
N VAL A 630 -35.00 1.66 5.51
CA VAL A 630 -34.45 2.06 6.80
C VAL A 630 -35.06 3.39 7.19
N ASN A 631 -35.78 3.47 8.31
CA ASN A 631 -36.38 4.71 8.83
C ASN A 631 -37.25 5.47 7.79
N GLY A 632 -38.00 4.75 6.96
CA GLY A 632 -38.83 5.36 5.90
C GLY A 632 -38.04 5.83 4.67
N TYR A 633 -36.74 5.54 4.60
CA TYR A 633 -35.95 5.64 3.38
C TYR A 633 -35.90 4.29 2.71
N GLN A 634 -36.36 4.19 1.47
CA GLN A 634 -36.35 2.95 0.71
C GLN A 634 -35.73 3.14 -0.66
N GLY A 635 -35.10 2.11 -1.20
CA GLY A 635 -34.51 2.18 -2.53
C GLY A 635 -34.11 0.83 -3.11
N ILE A 636 -33.92 0.81 -4.42
CA ILE A 636 -33.32 -0.26 -5.19
C ILE A 636 -32.01 0.28 -5.75
N VAL A 637 -30.83 -0.17 -5.30
CA VAL A 637 -29.56 0.42 -5.76
C VAL A 637 -29.15 -0.20 -7.10
N PRO A 638 -28.71 0.60 -8.09
CA PRO A 638 -28.62 2.07 -8.13
C PRO A 638 -29.84 2.73 -8.81
N LEU A 639 -30.96 2.02 -8.94
CA LEU A 639 -32.11 2.39 -9.78
C LEU A 639 -32.96 3.51 -9.17
N ALA A 640 -33.41 3.38 -7.93
CA ALA A 640 -34.39 4.28 -7.32
C ALA A 640 -34.16 4.44 -5.82
N PHE A 641 -34.34 5.65 -5.32
CA PHE A 641 -34.24 5.97 -3.89
C PHE A 641 -35.39 6.89 -3.53
N SER A 642 -35.92 6.75 -2.32
CA SER A 642 -36.96 7.63 -1.79
C SER A 642 -36.83 7.77 -0.29
N GLY A 643 -37.29 8.90 0.22
CA GLY A 643 -37.54 9.16 1.61
C GLY A 643 -38.89 9.86 1.78
N PRO A 644 -39.22 10.30 3.01
CA PRO A 644 -40.53 10.88 3.32
C PRO A 644 -40.92 12.05 2.40
N ASP A 645 -39.95 12.89 2.04
CA ASP A 645 -40.18 14.13 1.30
C ASP A 645 -39.46 14.18 -0.05
N TRP A 646 -38.89 13.07 -0.53
CA TRP A 646 -38.13 13.08 -1.78
C TRP A 646 -38.04 11.71 -2.44
N TRP A 647 -37.74 11.72 -3.74
CA TRP A 647 -37.35 10.53 -4.49
C TRP A 647 -36.36 10.91 -5.59
N THR A 648 -35.55 9.95 -6.03
CA THR A 648 -34.63 10.07 -7.17
C THR A 648 -34.49 8.75 -7.91
N VAL A 649 -34.31 8.83 -9.22
CA VAL A 649 -34.02 7.71 -10.12
C VAL A 649 -32.78 8.15 -10.91
N PRO A 650 -31.56 7.89 -10.41
CA PRO A 650 -30.35 8.47 -10.99
C PRO A 650 -30.13 8.09 -12.45
N ALA A 651 -30.44 6.84 -12.83
CA ALA A 651 -30.33 6.38 -14.20
C ALA A 651 -31.27 7.15 -15.16
N ALA A 652 -32.41 7.64 -14.65
CA ALA A 652 -33.35 8.47 -15.40
C ALA A 652 -33.08 9.96 -15.23
N LEU A 653 -32.04 10.36 -14.47
CA LEU A 653 -31.78 11.75 -14.07
C LEU A 653 -33.07 12.43 -13.58
N SER A 654 -33.88 11.70 -12.82
CA SER A 654 -35.21 12.16 -12.41
C SER A 654 -35.31 12.20 -10.90
N GLY A 655 -36.08 13.12 -10.36
CA GLY A 655 -36.30 13.21 -8.92
C GLY A 655 -37.36 14.24 -8.57
N GLY A 656 -37.83 14.20 -7.34
CA GLY A 656 -38.74 15.19 -6.82
C GLY A 656 -38.59 15.33 -5.33
N TRP A 657 -38.89 16.51 -4.80
CA TRP A 657 -38.88 16.73 -3.36
C TRP A 657 -39.86 17.83 -2.93
N THR A 658 -40.27 17.75 -1.68
CA THR A 658 -40.99 18.81 -0.98
C THR A 658 -39.97 19.76 -0.34
N ARG A 659 -40.07 21.05 -0.64
CA ARG A 659 -39.25 22.11 -0.04
C ARG A 659 -39.73 22.41 1.38
N ARG A 660 -38.89 23.07 2.18
CA ARG A 660 -39.22 23.46 3.56
C ARG A 660 -40.44 24.39 3.68
N ASP A 661 -40.73 25.16 2.64
CA ASP A 661 -41.90 26.04 2.59
C ASP A 661 -43.21 25.28 2.25
N GLY A 662 -43.15 23.97 1.98
CA GLY A 662 -44.26 23.15 1.50
C GLY A 662 -44.40 23.14 -0.03
N GLY A 663 -43.57 23.90 -0.75
CA GLY A 663 -43.50 23.87 -2.21
C GLY A 663 -42.97 22.53 -2.73
N LYS A 664 -43.19 22.24 -4.01
CA LYS A 664 -42.78 20.98 -4.63
C LYS A 664 -41.91 21.24 -5.84
N SER A 665 -40.81 20.49 -5.95
CA SER A 665 -39.92 20.47 -7.11
C SER A 665 -39.98 19.09 -7.76
N LEU A 666 -40.07 19.06 -9.08
CA LEU A 666 -40.05 17.83 -9.89
C LEU A 666 -39.08 18.01 -11.05
N TRP A 667 -38.19 17.05 -11.22
CA TRP A 667 -37.14 16.98 -12.22
C TRP A 667 -37.26 15.70 -13.02
N VAL A 668 -37.22 15.83 -14.34
CA VAL A 668 -37.07 14.76 -15.32
C VAL A 668 -35.99 15.23 -16.28
N THR A 669 -34.74 15.35 -15.82
CA THR A 669 -33.69 15.95 -16.64
C THR A 669 -33.22 15.03 -17.77
N PRO A 670 -32.75 15.61 -18.89
CA PRO A 670 -32.69 17.05 -19.19
C PRO A 670 -34.00 17.63 -19.76
N LEU A 671 -35.10 16.88 -19.70
CA LEU A 671 -36.30 17.18 -20.50
C LEU A 671 -37.26 18.15 -19.82
N PHE A 672 -37.43 18.07 -18.51
CA PHE A 672 -38.48 18.80 -17.82
C PHE A 672 -38.15 19.08 -16.37
N HIS A 673 -38.60 20.24 -15.90
CA HIS A 673 -38.58 20.64 -14.49
C HIS A 673 -39.78 21.51 -14.19
N THR A 674 -40.32 21.38 -12.97
CA THR A 674 -41.36 22.28 -12.47
C THR A 674 -41.14 22.54 -10.98
N ASP A 675 -41.26 23.81 -10.61
CA ASP A 675 -41.33 24.26 -9.23
C ASP A 675 -42.70 24.89 -8.95
N ARG A 676 -43.33 24.44 -7.86
CA ARG A 676 -44.57 25.01 -7.34
C ARG A 676 -44.37 25.49 -5.92
N ASP A 677 -45.01 26.61 -5.58
CA ASP A 677 -45.06 27.09 -4.20
C ASP A 677 -45.96 26.21 -3.31
N ALA A 678 -46.02 26.52 -2.02
CA ALA A 678 -46.83 25.77 -1.05
C ALA A 678 -48.33 25.79 -1.35
N GLN A 679 -48.80 26.79 -2.12
CA GLN A 679 -50.19 26.91 -2.57
C GLN A 679 -50.42 26.21 -3.93
N GLY A 680 -49.40 25.57 -4.49
CA GLY A 680 -49.46 24.85 -5.75
C GLY A 680 -49.33 25.73 -7.01
N ARG A 681 -49.05 27.03 -6.85
CA ARG A 681 -48.86 27.96 -7.97
C ARG A 681 -47.49 27.71 -8.59
N LEU A 682 -47.46 27.74 -9.92
CA LEU A 682 -46.24 27.54 -10.70
C LEU A 682 -45.29 28.72 -10.50
N GLU A 683 -44.09 28.46 -9.98
CA GLU A 683 -43.04 29.46 -9.80
C GLU A 683 -42.09 29.47 -11.00
N SER A 684 -41.73 28.27 -11.46
CA SER A 684 -40.97 28.08 -12.68
C SER A 684 -41.23 26.71 -13.28
N TRP A 685 -40.97 26.59 -14.57
CA TRP A 685 -40.82 25.31 -15.25
C TRP A 685 -39.85 25.43 -16.41
N HIS A 686 -39.28 24.32 -16.82
CA HIS A 686 -38.70 24.23 -18.15
C HIS A 686 -39.12 22.94 -18.84
N ALA A 687 -39.21 23.01 -20.17
CA ALA A 687 -39.24 21.83 -21.02
C ALA A 687 -38.19 22.01 -22.11
N LEU A 688 -37.19 21.13 -22.13
CA LEU A 688 -36.01 21.26 -22.98
C LEU A 688 -35.37 22.64 -22.77
N ASN A 689 -35.18 23.39 -23.86
CA ASN A 689 -34.59 24.71 -23.86
C ASN A 689 -35.59 25.83 -23.51
N TRP A 690 -36.88 25.51 -23.38
CA TRP A 690 -37.89 26.48 -22.97
C TRP A 690 -37.91 26.57 -21.45
N VAL A 691 -37.54 27.72 -20.90
CA VAL A 691 -37.58 28.03 -19.47
C VAL A 691 -38.63 29.10 -19.25
N GLN A 692 -39.52 28.94 -18.29
CA GLN A 692 -40.50 29.95 -17.92
C GLN A 692 -40.56 30.07 -16.40
N GLY A 693 -40.13 31.22 -15.89
CA GLY A 693 -40.38 31.65 -14.53
C GLY A 693 -41.69 32.42 -14.41
N ARG A 694 -42.02 32.86 -13.19
CA ARG A 694 -43.18 33.72 -12.91
C ARG A 694 -43.21 34.99 -13.79
N ASP A 695 -42.04 35.61 -13.99
CA ASP A 695 -41.91 36.88 -14.70
C ASP A 695 -40.96 36.81 -15.91
N SER A 696 -40.58 35.60 -16.33
CA SER A 696 -39.65 35.39 -17.43
C SER A 696 -40.00 34.17 -18.28
N ARG A 697 -39.64 34.22 -19.55
CA ARG A 697 -39.71 33.12 -20.50
C ARG A 697 -38.48 33.18 -21.39
N ALA A 698 -37.86 32.05 -21.66
CA ALA A 698 -36.69 31.96 -22.51
C ALA A 698 -36.74 30.67 -23.32
N LEU A 699 -36.31 30.75 -24.56
CA LEU A 699 -35.97 29.61 -25.40
C LEU A 699 -34.46 29.67 -25.61
N TRP A 700 -33.67 29.08 -24.73
CA TRP A 700 -32.22 29.23 -24.77
C TRP A 700 -31.58 28.44 -25.93
N PRO A 701 -30.55 28.96 -26.63
CA PRO A 701 -29.96 30.30 -26.55
C PRO A 701 -30.61 31.32 -27.51
N ILE A 702 -31.78 31.01 -28.07
CA ILE A 702 -32.43 31.79 -29.14
C ILE A 702 -33.05 33.08 -28.60
N PHE A 703 -33.77 33.01 -27.48
CA PHE A 703 -34.61 34.11 -27.01
C PHE A 703 -34.75 34.09 -25.50
N GLY A 704 -34.80 35.26 -24.88
CA GLY A 704 -35.19 35.46 -23.49
C GLY A 704 -36.09 36.68 -23.40
N ALA A 705 -37.08 36.67 -22.51
CA ALA A 705 -37.91 37.82 -22.19
C ALA A 705 -38.35 37.76 -20.74
N GLY A 706 -38.15 38.87 -20.02
CA GLY A 706 -38.77 39.13 -18.74
C GLY A 706 -39.91 40.14 -18.87
N ARG A 707 -40.51 40.50 -17.74
CA ARG A 707 -41.49 41.58 -17.64
C ARG A 707 -40.99 42.90 -18.25
N ASP A 708 -39.70 43.18 -18.07
CA ASP A 708 -39.08 44.46 -18.42
C ASP A 708 -37.89 44.32 -19.37
N TRP A 709 -37.66 43.13 -19.94
CA TRP A 709 -36.55 42.92 -20.86
C TRP A 709 -36.84 41.85 -21.91
N TRP A 710 -36.11 41.88 -23.01
CA TRP A 710 -35.97 40.76 -23.92
C TRP A 710 -34.55 40.71 -24.51
N SER A 711 -34.12 39.55 -24.94
CA SER A 711 -32.85 39.34 -25.64
C SER A 711 -33.00 38.25 -26.69
N VAL A 712 -32.28 38.40 -27.79
CA VAL A 712 -32.07 37.38 -28.80
C VAL A 712 -30.55 37.22 -28.90
N PRO A 713 -29.92 36.40 -28.03
CA PRO A 713 -28.47 36.33 -27.92
C PRO A 713 -27.77 36.01 -29.25
N LEU A 714 -28.37 35.15 -30.08
CA LEU A 714 -27.83 34.82 -31.41
C LEU A 714 -27.87 35.99 -32.40
N ALA A 715 -28.81 36.92 -32.24
CA ALA A 715 -28.86 38.16 -33.01
C ALA A 715 -28.05 39.29 -32.34
N LEU A 716 -27.38 39.00 -31.21
CA LEU A 716 -26.72 39.99 -30.35
C LEU A 716 -27.62 41.19 -30.07
N SER A 717 -28.92 40.96 -29.92
CA SER A 717 -29.92 42.01 -29.77
C SER A 717 -30.72 41.84 -28.50
N GLY A 718 -31.32 42.93 -28.05
CA GLY A 718 -32.18 42.93 -26.88
C GLY A 718 -32.75 44.29 -26.57
N SER A 719 -33.56 44.34 -25.53
CA SER A 719 -34.06 45.56 -24.93
C SER A 719 -34.31 45.36 -23.45
N TRP A 720 -34.12 46.40 -22.64
CA TRP A 720 -34.65 46.43 -21.28
C TRP A 720 -35.29 47.79 -20.97
N ARG A 721 -36.16 47.82 -19.97
CA ARG A 721 -36.72 49.05 -19.40
C ARG A 721 -35.84 49.49 -18.23
N THR A 722 -35.44 50.76 -18.21
CA THR A 722 -34.65 51.33 -17.12
C THR A 722 -35.52 51.57 -15.89
N ALA A 723 -34.91 51.72 -14.72
CA ALA A 723 -35.64 52.01 -13.48
C ALA A 723 -36.48 53.30 -13.55
N GLU A 724 -36.06 54.25 -14.38
CA GLU A 724 -36.74 55.54 -14.61
C GLU A 724 -37.91 55.45 -15.61
N GLY A 725 -38.19 54.25 -16.16
CA GLY A 725 -39.25 54.02 -17.14
C GLY A 725 -38.83 54.20 -18.60
N GLY A 726 -37.56 54.55 -18.84
CA GLY A 726 -36.94 54.60 -20.16
C GLY A 726 -36.71 53.21 -20.76
N ARG A 727 -36.22 53.15 -22.00
CA ARG A 727 -36.00 51.89 -22.72
C ARG A 727 -34.69 51.90 -23.48
N GLU A 728 -33.88 50.88 -23.25
CA GLU A 728 -32.66 50.63 -24.02
C GLU A 728 -32.91 49.48 -24.99
N THR A 729 -32.42 49.60 -26.22
CA THR A 729 -32.52 48.57 -27.28
C THR A 729 -31.20 48.50 -28.01
N TRP A 730 -30.66 47.29 -28.19
CA TRP A 730 -29.40 47.08 -28.91
C TRP A 730 -29.51 46.00 -29.98
N LEU A 731 -28.61 46.08 -30.94
CA LEU A 731 -28.29 45.13 -31.98
C LEU A 731 -26.76 45.19 -32.17
N THR A 732 -26.00 44.52 -31.31
CA THR A 732 -24.53 44.62 -31.30
C THR A 732 -23.92 43.88 -32.49
N PRO A 733 -22.87 44.41 -33.15
CA PRO A 733 -22.23 45.71 -32.94
C PRO A 733 -22.84 46.85 -33.77
N LEU A 734 -24.02 46.64 -34.38
CA LEU A 734 -24.57 47.53 -35.39
C LEU A 734 -25.24 48.77 -34.81
N ALA A 735 -25.99 48.66 -33.71
CA ALA A 735 -26.72 49.77 -33.15
C ALA A 735 -27.07 49.63 -31.65
N HIS A 736 -27.20 50.77 -30.98
CA HIS A 736 -27.79 50.91 -29.65
C HIS A 736 -28.65 52.16 -29.61
N LEU A 737 -29.79 52.11 -28.93
CA LEU A 737 -30.71 53.23 -28.78
C LEU A 737 -31.27 53.23 -27.36
N SER A 738 -30.99 54.31 -26.63
CA SER A 738 -31.57 54.62 -25.32
C SER A 738 -32.68 55.66 -25.50
N ARG A 739 -33.83 55.42 -24.87
CA ARG A 739 -34.96 56.36 -24.81
C ARG A 739 -35.33 56.67 -23.36
N ASP A 740 -35.72 57.90 -23.08
CA ASP A 740 -36.31 58.26 -21.78
C ASP A 740 -37.75 57.71 -21.62
N ALA A 741 -38.37 57.95 -20.46
CA ALA A 741 -39.73 57.53 -20.17
C ALA A 741 -40.79 58.15 -21.11
N GLN A 742 -40.47 59.29 -21.73
CA GLN A 742 -41.31 59.99 -22.71
C GLN A 742 -41.05 59.49 -24.15
N GLY A 743 -40.14 58.54 -24.33
CA GLY A 743 -39.80 57.94 -25.63
C GLY A 743 -38.82 58.74 -26.47
N ARG A 744 -38.23 59.82 -25.95
CA ARG A 744 -37.22 60.62 -26.66
C ARG A 744 -35.88 59.89 -26.65
N ALA A 745 -35.20 59.85 -27.78
CA ALA A 745 -33.86 59.27 -27.87
C ALA A 745 -32.88 60.12 -27.06
N THR A 746 -32.23 59.52 -26.07
CA THR A 746 -31.25 60.21 -25.20
C THR A 746 -29.82 59.88 -25.59
N ALA A 747 -29.59 58.70 -26.15
CA ALA A 747 -28.32 58.29 -26.72
C ALA A 747 -28.55 57.24 -27.81
N TRP A 748 -27.70 57.21 -28.84
CA TRP A 748 -27.68 56.14 -29.80
C TRP A 748 -26.28 55.94 -30.38
N HIS A 749 -25.99 54.73 -30.86
CA HIS A 749 -24.92 54.53 -31.81
C HIS A 749 -25.41 53.70 -32.99
N ALA A 750 -24.83 53.93 -34.15
CA ALA A 750 -25.01 53.13 -35.34
C ALA A 750 -23.65 52.98 -36.04
N LEU A 751 -23.14 51.76 -36.13
CA LEU A 751 -21.78 51.47 -36.60
C LEU A 751 -20.74 52.31 -35.81
N ASN A 752 -19.96 53.13 -36.51
CA ASN A 752 -18.89 53.95 -35.92
C ASN A 752 -19.36 55.35 -35.48
N VAL A 753 -20.67 55.63 -35.54
CA VAL A 753 -21.26 56.90 -35.15
C VAL A 753 -21.93 56.76 -33.79
N VAL A 754 -21.47 57.53 -32.80
CA VAL A 754 -22.05 57.57 -31.44
C VAL A 754 -22.56 58.98 -31.18
N HIS A 755 -23.83 59.07 -30.80
CA HIS A 755 -24.50 60.30 -30.37
C HIS A 755 -24.92 60.13 -28.90
N GLY A 756 -24.36 60.97 -28.03
CA GLY A 756 -24.76 61.10 -26.64
C GLY A 756 -25.28 62.50 -26.36
N PRO A 757 -25.91 62.73 -25.19
CA PRO A 757 -26.48 64.04 -24.84
C PRO A 757 -25.44 65.17 -24.71
N GLN A 758 -24.14 64.85 -24.80
CA GLN A 758 -23.03 65.79 -24.69
C GLN A 758 -21.96 65.62 -25.76
N PHE A 759 -22.10 64.70 -26.72
CA PHE A 759 -21.07 64.47 -27.74
C PHE A 759 -21.61 63.79 -29.00
N ASP A 760 -20.98 64.10 -30.12
CA ASP A 760 -21.07 63.37 -31.39
C ASP A 760 -19.67 62.85 -31.73
N ALA A 761 -19.53 61.54 -31.96
CA ALA A 761 -18.26 60.91 -32.31
C ALA A 761 -18.38 60.04 -33.56
N VAL A 762 -17.44 60.20 -34.50
CA VAL A 762 -17.23 59.31 -35.66
C VAL A 762 -15.84 58.69 -35.52
N LEU A 763 -15.76 57.37 -35.35
CA LEU A 763 -14.50 56.69 -35.00
C LEU A 763 -13.80 56.08 -36.23
N PRO A 764 -12.56 56.49 -36.58
CA PRO A 764 -11.69 55.69 -37.43
C PRO A 764 -10.97 54.58 -36.62
N LEU A 765 -10.77 53.41 -37.24
CA LEU A 765 -10.26 52.18 -36.62
C LEU A 765 -8.74 52.16 -36.30
N PHE A 766 -8.00 53.23 -36.57
CA PHE A 766 -6.56 53.30 -36.25
C PHE A 766 -6.13 54.72 -35.88
N TRP A 767 -5.39 54.87 -34.78
CA TRP A 767 -4.67 56.11 -34.45
C TRP A 767 -3.20 55.79 -34.13
N LYS A 768 -2.29 56.52 -34.79
CA LYS A 768 -0.83 56.37 -34.68
C LYS A 768 -0.24 57.69 -34.17
N GLY A 769 0.33 57.65 -32.96
CA GLY A 769 1.18 58.71 -32.41
C GLY A 769 2.67 58.41 -32.63
N PRO A 770 3.58 59.35 -32.32
CA PRO A 770 5.02 59.18 -32.56
C PRO A 770 5.64 57.95 -31.88
N ASP A 771 5.14 57.57 -30.70
CA ASP A 771 5.70 56.47 -29.90
C ASP A 771 4.66 55.39 -29.52
N TRP A 772 3.47 55.39 -30.14
CA TRP A 772 2.47 54.35 -29.89
C TRP A 772 1.52 54.12 -31.08
N THR A 773 1.11 52.86 -31.23
CA THR A 773 -0.02 52.44 -32.07
C THR A 773 -1.01 51.75 -31.15
N VAL A 774 -2.21 52.33 -30.99
CA VAL A 774 -3.29 51.71 -30.22
C VAL A 774 -4.33 51.19 -31.20
N ALA A 775 -4.48 49.88 -31.28
CA ALA A 775 -5.72 49.26 -31.76
C ALA A 775 -6.61 49.11 -30.54
N ALA A 776 -7.54 50.04 -30.33
CA ALA A 776 -8.45 49.98 -29.19
C ALA A 776 -9.61 49.02 -29.51
N PRO A 777 -9.84 47.95 -28.72
CA PRO A 777 -11.20 47.53 -28.45
C PRO A 777 -11.79 48.49 -27.42
N PHE A 778 -13.02 48.93 -27.68
CA PHE A 778 -13.76 49.90 -26.89
C PHE A 778 -13.71 49.65 -25.38
N TYR A 779 -13.47 50.71 -24.61
CA TYR A 779 -13.79 50.78 -23.19
C TYR A 779 -14.62 52.05 -22.95
N ALA A 780 -15.89 51.88 -22.59
CA ALA A 780 -16.73 52.95 -22.08
C ALA A 780 -17.33 52.46 -20.75
N ALA A 781 -16.89 53.06 -19.65
CA ALA A 781 -17.46 52.83 -18.33
C ALA A 781 -18.38 54.00 -17.99
N GLY A 782 -19.69 53.73 -17.90
CA GLY A 782 -20.66 54.63 -17.27
C GLY A 782 -20.71 54.41 -15.77
N ARG A 783 -21.21 55.40 -15.01
CA ARG A 783 -21.20 55.40 -13.54
C ARG A 783 -21.92 54.21 -12.88
N ASP A 784 -22.80 53.48 -13.59
CA ASP A 784 -23.73 52.50 -13.00
C ASP A 784 -23.86 51.14 -13.74
N TRP A 785 -22.96 50.76 -14.67
CA TRP A 785 -23.01 49.41 -15.28
C TRP A 785 -21.63 48.82 -15.64
N TRP A 786 -21.53 47.49 -15.53
CA TRP A 786 -20.38 46.67 -15.90
C TRP A 786 -20.84 45.62 -16.93
N THR A 787 -20.15 45.50 -18.06
CA THR A 787 -20.37 44.40 -19.02
C THR A 787 -19.32 43.31 -18.78
N VAL A 788 -19.73 42.05 -18.76
CA VAL A 788 -18.85 40.87 -18.64
C VAL A 788 -17.96 40.78 -19.90
N PRO A 789 -16.63 40.57 -19.79
CA PRO A 789 -15.78 40.50 -20.97
C PRO A 789 -16.06 39.20 -21.75
N LEU A 790 -16.47 39.34 -23.01
CA LEU A 790 -16.16 38.33 -24.02
C LEU A 790 -14.64 38.32 -24.16
N ALA A 791 -14.02 37.15 -23.98
CA ALA A 791 -12.58 36.97 -23.98
C ALA A 791 -11.92 37.51 -25.26
N LEU A 792 -11.30 38.69 -25.15
CA LEU A 792 -10.32 39.21 -26.08
C LEU A 792 -9.02 39.37 -25.29
N ALA A 793 -7.95 38.76 -25.78
CA ALA A 793 -6.63 38.80 -25.15
C ALA A 793 -6.12 40.25 -25.07
N ALA A 794 -6.28 40.87 -23.91
CA ALA A 794 -5.69 42.17 -23.62
C ALA A 794 -4.29 41.94 -23.04
N GLY A 795 -3.26 42.38 -23.77
CA GLY A 795 -1.91 42.49 -23.24
C GLY A 795 -1.79 43.80 -22.47
N TRP A 796 -1.58 43.73 -21.16
CA TRP A 796 -1.30 44.90 -20.32
C TRP A 796 0.13 44.84 -19.80
N ARG A 797 0.87 45.95 -19.90
CA ARG A 797 2.20 46.12 -19.32
C ARG A 797 2.19 47.33 -18.38
N ASP A 798 2.56 47.13 -17.12
CA ASP A 798 2.68 48.22 -16.15
C ASP A 798 4.10 48.79 -16.08
N GLU A 799 4.24 49.97 -15.46
CA GLU A 799 5.53 50.63 -15.23
C GLU A 799 6.49 49.81 -14.34
N ALA A 800 5.95 48.89 -13.53
CA ALA A 800 6.73 47.98 -12.72
C ALA A 800 7.26 46.76 -13.52
N GLY A 801 6.94 46.67 -14.82
CA GLY A 801 7.36 45.58 -15.70
C GLY A 801 6.52 44.30 -15.58
N SER A 802 5.36 44.34 -14.93
CA SER A 802 4.37 43.27 -14.98
C SER A 802 3.74 43.23 -16.37
N THR A 803 3.54 42.03 -16.91
CA THR A 803 2.85 41.79 -18.18
C THR A 803 1.76 40.75 -17.94
N ALA A 804 0.51 41.09 -18.21
CA ALA A 804 -0.62 40.17 -18.12
C ALA A 804 -1.22 39.96 -19.51
N ILE A 805 -1.44 38.70 -19.89
CA ILE A 805 -2.20 38.29 -21.06
C ILE A 805 -3.33 37.42 -20.54
N THR A 806 -4.39 38.03 -20.05
CA THR A 806 -5.52 37.30 -19.44
C THR A 806 -6.34 36.59 -20.53
N PRO A 807 -6.74 35.32 -20.34
CA PRO A 807 -6.52 34.45 -19.17
C PRO A 807 -5.25 33.60 -19.24
N LEU A 808 -4.40 33.76 -20.25
CA LEU A 808 -3.32 32.84 -20.60
C LEU A 808 -2.11 32.92 -19.68
N SER A 809 -1.58 34.10 -19.38
CA SER A 809 -0.38 34.25 -18.56
C SER A 809 -0.34 35.54 -17.77
N TRP A 810 0.34 35.48 -16.62
CA TRP A 810 0.65 36.63 -15.79
C TRP A 810 2.14 36.57 -15.44
N HIS A 811 2.89 37.60 -15.82
CA HIS A 811 4.30 37.76 -15.51
C HIS A 811 4.49 39.02 -14.68
N ARG A 812 5.25 38.95 -13.60
CA ARG A 812 5.57 40.09 -12.75
C ARG A 812 7.03 40.04 -12.37
N ARG A 813 7.80 41.01 -12.88
CA ARG A 813 9.12 41.32 -12.34
C ARG A 813 8.95 42.41 -11.29
N ARG A 814 9.56 42.24 -10.13
CA ARG A 814 9.59 43.25 -9.07
C ARG A 814 10.94 43.96 -9.06
N THR A 815 11.00 45.11 -8.39
CA THR A 815 12.20 45.94 -8.28
C THR A 815 13.36 45.26 -7.54
N ASP A 816 13.08 44.26 -6.71
CA ASP A 816 14.07 43.42 -6.04
C ASP A 816 14.64 42.30 -6.94
N GLY A 817 14.33 42.32 -8.24
CA GLY A 817 14.75 41.30 -9.20
C GLY A 817 13.93 40.01 -9.14
N SER A 818 12.99 39.88 -8.21
CA SER A 818 12.13 38.71 -8.13
C SER A 818 11.14 38.65 -9.29
N VAL A 819 10.87 37.43 -9.73
CA VAL A 819 10.02 37.15 -10.88
C VAL A 819 8.93 36.18 -10.46
N THR A 820 7.69 36.46 -10.82
CA THR A 820 6.57 35.53 -10.68
C THR A 820 5.92 35.36 -12.05
N THR A 821 5.72 34.11 -12.48
CA THR A 821 5.00 33.78 -13.70
C THR A 821 3.90 32.79 -13.35
N ALA A 822 2.65 33.06 -13.70
CA ALA A 822 1.54 32.14 -13.54
C ALA A 822 0.86 31.91 -14.88
N ILE A 823 0.43 30.67 -15.13
CA ILE A 823 -0.35 30.25 -16.28
C ILE A 823 -1.62 29.61 -15.72
N PRO A 824 -2.65 30.42 -15.39
CA PRO A 824 -3.86 29.93 -14.70
C PRO A 824 -4.57 28.76 -15.40
N PRO A 825 -4.69 28.71 -16.75
CA PRO A 825 -5.34 27.59 -17.42
C PRO A 825 -4.58 26.26 -17.26
N LEU A 826 -3.26 26.33 -17.11
CA LEU A 826 -2.42 25.16 -16.83
C LEU A 826 -2.22 24.93 -15.33
N LEU A 827 -2.79 25.79 -14.49
CA LEU A 827 -2.61 25.77 -13.04
C LEU A 827 -1.12 25.70 -12.64
N PHE A 828 -0.27 26.41 -13.41
CA PHE A 828 1.18 26.45 -13.24
C PHE A 828 1.66 27.79 -12.69
N ALA A 829 2.57 27.76 -11.72
CA ALA A 829 3.24 28.94 -11.17
C ALA A 829 4.76 28.73 -11.05
N TYR A 830 5.54 29.70 -11.53
CA TYR A 830 6.97 29.83 -11.32
C TYR A 830 7.27 31.06 -10.49
N ARG A 831 8.18 30.94 -9.53
CA ARG A 831 8.68 32.07 -8.71
C ARG A 831 10.19 32.02 -8.56
N GLY A 832 10.87 33.14 -8.75
CA GLY A 832 12.31 33.28 -8.60
C GLY A 832 12.71 34.52 -7.81
N GLY A 833 13.84 34.47 -7.10
CA GLY A 833 14.54 35.67 -6.57
C GLY A 833 14.11 36.18 -5.19
N ARG A 834 13.28 35.44 -4.45
CA ARG A 834 12.93 35.71 -3.03
C ARG A 834 13.04 34.42 -2.22
N PRO A 835 13.15 34.48 -0.88
CA PRO A 835 12.92 33.31 -0.04
C PRO A 835 11.66 32.53 -0.44
N LEU A 836 11.70 31.21 -0.29
CA LEU A 836 10.57 30.34 -0.64
C LEU A 836 9.27 30.81 0.02
N ASP A 837 8.21 30.91 -0.76
CA ASP A 837 6.88 31.28 -0.27
C ASP A 837 6.10 30.04 0.14
N THR A 838 6.01 29.85 1.44
CA THR A 838 5.29 28.76 2.09
C THR A 838 3.83 29.13 2.39
N GLY A 839 3.37 30.30 1.95
CA GLY A 839 1.99 30.74 2.09
C GLY A 839 1.01 29.81 1.39
N LEU A 840 -0.13 29.55 2.04
CA LEU A 840 -1.19 28.66 1.55
C LEU A 840 -1.62 28.94 0.10
N PRO A 841 -1.80 30.20 -0.35
CA PRO A 841 -2.21 30.47 -1.74
C PRO A 841 -1.21 29.97 -2.78
N THR A 842 0.08 30.04 -2.46
CA THR A 842 1.15 29.57 -3.34
C THR A 842 1.22 28.04 -3.33
N GLN A 843 0.99 27.42 -2.18
CA GLN A 843 1.01 25.97 -2.00
C GLN A 843 -0.20 25.24 -2.63
N LEU A 844 -1.29 25.94 -2.93
CA LEU A 844 -2.47 25.39 -3.58
C LEU A 844 -2.35 25.24 -5.10
N TRP A 845 -1.27 25.76 -5.72
CA TRP A 845 -1.00 25.55 -7.13
C TRP A 845 -0.59 24.09 -7.38
N PRO A 846 -1.30 23.34 -8.25
CA PRO A 846 -0.97 21.96 -8.52
C PRO A 846 0.38 21.81 -9.22
N PHE A 847 0.83 22.79 -10.00
CA PHE A 847 2.17 22.80 -10.57
C PHE A 847 2.91 24.06 -10.11
N LEU A 848 3.87 23.90 -9.21
CA LEU A 848 4.61 25.02 -8.62
C LEU A 848 6.11 24.73 -8.69
N VAL A 849 6.86 25.72 -9.18
CA VAL A 849 8.32 25.75 -9.13
C VAL A 849 8.76 27.05 -8.47
N GLN A 850 9.52 26.96 -7.38
CA GLN A 850 10.11 28.11 -6.71
C GLN A 850 11.63 27.95 -6.65
N ASN A 851 12.35 29.02 -6.96
CA ASN A 851 13.80 29.12 -6.76
C ASN A 851 14.07 30.37 -5.93
N GLY A 852 14.32 30.14 -4.64
CA GLY A 852 14.63 31.19 -3.69
C GLY A 852 16.11 31.30 -3.35
N THR A 853 16.44 32.35 -2.61
CA THR A 853 17.81 32.59 -2.12
C THR A 853 18.24 31.59 -1.05
N ASP A 854 17.28 30.96 -0.39
CA ASP A 854 17.45 30.02 0.73
C ASP A 854 17.09 28.57 0.36
N GLY A 855 16.66 28.33 -0.89
CA GLY A 855 16.10 27.03 -1.25
C GLY A 855 15.47 26.93 -2.63
N SER A 856 14.98 25.73 -2.96
CA SER A 856 14.16 25.47 -4.15
C SER A 856 12.96 24.59 -3.77
N GLU A 857 11.85 24.72 -4.50
CA GLU A 857 10.66 23.89 -4.31
C GLU A 857 10.07 23.50 -5.67
N VAL A 858 9.73 22.23 -5.82
CA VAL A 858 9.00 21.67 -6.96
C VAL A 858 7.81 20.91 -6.42
N ASN A 859 6.60 21.24 -6.87
CA ASN A 859 5.36 20.57 -6.53
C ASN A 859 4.60 20.22 -7.82
N LEU A 860 4.20 18.96 -7.94
CA LEU A 860 3.42 18.43 -9.06
C LEU A 860 2.14 17.77 -8.54
N LEU A 861 1.01 18.12 -9.16
CA LEU A 861 -0.33 17.59 -8.91
C LEU A 861 -0.70 17.56 -7.41
N TRP A 862 -0.71 18.73 -6.75
CA TRP A 862 -1.07 18.86 -5.33
C TRP A 862 -0.27 17.91 -4.41
N ARG A 863 1.06 17.87 -4.59
CA ARG A 863 2.02 17.05 -3.85
C ARG A 863 1.96 15.55 -4.13
N LEU A 864 1.45 15.15 -5.30
CA LEU A 864 1.73 13.79 -5.81
C LEU A 864 3.25 13.58 -5.93
N TYR A 865 3.97 14.62 -6.36
CA TYR A 865 5.41 14.74 -6.17
C TYR A 865 5.74 16.10 -5.58
N HIS A 866 6.54 16.12 -4.53
CA HIS A 866 7.02 17.35 -3.88
C HIS A 866 8.49 17.19 -3.54
N GLN A 867 9.30 18.15 -3.95
CA GLN A 867 10.71 18.24 -3.54
C GLN A 867 10.94 19.66 -3.04
N ARG A 868 11.45 19.81 -1.82
CA ARG A 868 11.78 21.12 -1.24
C ARG A 868 13.15 21.09 -0.61
N GLU A 869 14.04 21.95 -1.07
CA GLU A 869 15.33 22.21 -0.46
C GLU A 869 15.26 23.55 0.26
N LEU A 870 15.51 23.58 1.57
CA LEU A 870 15.50 24.80 2.38
C LEU A 870 16.56 24.67 3.48
N GLY A 871 17.54 25.58 3.49
CA GLY A 871 18.56 25.63 4.54
C GLY A 871 19.37 24.33 4.72
N GLY A 872 19.79 23.70 3.61
CA GLY A 872 20.54 22.44 3.64
C GLY A 872 19.70 21.19 3.97
N THR A 873 18.40 21.36 4.17
CA THR A 873 17.44 20.27 4.36
C THR A 873 16.65 20.06 3.07
N ARG A 874 16.46 18.81 2.68
CA ARG A 874 15.83 18.38 1.45
C ARG A 874 14.70 17.41 1.76
N GLN A 875 13.49 17.86 1.51
CA GLN A 875 12.25 17.12 1.73
C GLN A 875 11.76 16.54 0.42
N TYR A 876 11.32 15.29 0.45
CA TYR A 876 10.71 14.60 -0.68
C TYR A 876 9.35 14.05 -0.25
N THR A 877 8.33 14.23 -1.09
CA THR A 877 7.04 13.55 -0.97
C THR A 877 6.67 12.93 -2.31
N VAL A 878 6.25 11.67 -2.29
CA VAL A 878 5.58 10.99 -3.40
C VAL A 878 4.23 10.50 -2.85
N GLY A 879 3.22 11.35 -2.88
CA GLY A 879 1.94 11.09 -2.20
C GLY A 879 1.15 9.93 -2.83
N PRO A 880 0.34 9.17 -2.04
CA PRO A 880 0.31 9.06 -0.57
C PRO A 880 1.38 8.10 -0.01
N LEU A 881 2.31 7.65 -0.85
CA LEU A 881 3.12 6.48 -0.60
C LEU A 881 4.44 6.76 0.11
N TRP A 882 5.01 7.95 0.01
CA TRP A 882 6.33 8.22 0.57
C TRP A 882 6.51 9.67 1.00
N TRP A 883 7.10 9.89 2.17
CA TRP A 883 7.60 11.19 2.62
C TRP A 883 8.93 11.00 3.35
N SER A 884 9.96 11.78 2.99
CA SER A 884 11.26 11.81 3.65
C SER A 884 11.84 13.22 3.82
N GLU A 885 12.72 13.39 4.82
CA GLU A 885 13.48 14.62 5.08
C GLU A 885 14.97 14.33 5.29
N HIS A 886 15.82 14.86 4.42
CA HIS A 886 17.26 14.58 4.38
C HIS A 886 18.06 15.86 4.69
N ARG A 887 19.16 15.74 5.44
CA ARG A 887 20.21 16.77 5.49
C ARG A 887 21.48 16.21 4.85
N ALA A 888 22.23 17.05 4.14
CA ALA A 888 23.45 16.61 3.48
C ALA A 888 24.47 16.06 4.50
N GLY A 889 24.94 14.83 4.29
CA GLY A 889 25.88 14.17 5.19
C GLY A 889 25.25 13.64 6.49
N GLU A 890 23.92 13.58 6.61
CA GLU A 890 23.24 13.04 7.79
C GLU A 890 22.17 12.00 7.40
N PRO A 891 21.90 10.99 8.25
CA PRO A 891 20.77 10.09 8.05
C PRO A 891 19.44 10.87 8.00
N THR A 892 18.51 10.39 7.17
CA THR A 892 17.17 10.98 7.01
C THR A 892 16.48 11.15 8.36
N ASP A 893 16.06 12.38 8.70
CA ASP A 893 15.43 12.73 9.97
C ASP A 893 14.22 11.85 10.24
N TRP A 894 13.37 11.71 9.21
CA TRP A 894 12.25 10.80 9.26
C TRP A 894 11.85 10.31 7.87
N GLN A 895 11.24 9.12 7.81
CA GLN A 895 10.68 8.52 6.60
C GLN A 895 9.33 7.88 6.91
N VAL A 896 8.33 8.05 6.04
CA VAL A 896 7.05 7.34 6.10
C VAL A 896 6.77 6.71 4.73
N LEU A 897 6.46 5.41 4.72
CA LEU A 897 6.06 4.64 3.55
C LEU A 897 4.60 4.17 3.71
N GLY A 898 3.69 4.74 2.91
CA GLY A 898 2.29 4.34 2.76
C GLY A 898 1.44 4.45 4.01
N GLY A 899 1.86 5.21 5.03
CA GLY A 899 1.24 5.22 6.36
C GLY A 899 1.39 3.90 7.14
N LEU A 900 2.07 2.90 6.56
CA LEU A 900 2.23 1.56 7.12
C LEU A 900 3.53 1.40 7.89
N PHE A 901 4.61 2.03 7.43
CA PHE A 901 5.92 1.97 8.06
C PHE A 901 6.53 3.36 8.14
N GLY A 902 7.18 3.68 9.24
CA GLY A 902 7.96 4.89 9.35
C GLY A 902 9.18 4.71 10.25
N ARG A 903 10.09 5.65 10.16
CA ARG A 903 11.31 5.69 10.96
C ARG A 903 11.55 7.12 11.39
N ASP A 904 11.80 7.30 12.68
CA ASP A 904 12.25 8.57 13.28
C ASP A 904 13.71 8.42 13.73
N VAL A 905 14.58 9.37 13.44
CA VAL A 905 16.01 9.30 13.77
C VAL A 905 16.35 10.36 14.83
N ASP A 906 16.60 9.89 16.05
CA ASP A 906 17.13 10.72 17.13
C ASP A 906 18.65 10.86 16.95
N ARG A 907 19.05 11.93 16.26
CA ARG A 907 20.46 12.23 15.95
C ARG A 907 21.32 12.47 17.19
N GLN A 908 20.75 13.07 18.24
CA GLN A 908 21.48 13.30 19.49
C GLN A 908 21.82 11.98 20.18
N ARG A 909 20.92 11.01 20.11
CA ARG A 909 21.12 9.69 20.73
C ARG A 909 21.72 8.65 19.80
N ARG A 910 21.92 8.96 18.52
CA ARG A 910 22.32 8.01 17.47
C ARG A 910 21.43 6.77 17.40
N THR A 911 20.13 6.97 17.55
CA THR A 911 19.14 5.88 17.49
C THR A 911 18.07 6.16 16.46
N SER A 912 17.60 5.11 15.78
CA SER A 912 16.37 5.16 14.99
C SER A 912 15.24 4.44 15.72
N LEU A 913 14.02 4.98 15.62
CA LEU A 913 12.80 4.40 16.13
C LEU A 913 11.92 4.02 14.93
N PRO A 914 11.90 2.75 14.51
CA PRO A 914 10.94 2.28 13.52
C PRO A 914 9.55 2.23 14.14
N TYR A 915 8.52 2.55 13.36
CA TYR A 915 7.13 2.36 13.74
C TYR A 915 6.29 1.83 12.57
N ALA A 916 5.18 1.15 12.88
CA ALA A 916 4.20 0.69 11.91
C ALA A 916 2.79 1.20 12.24
N LEU A 917 1.90 1.18 11.23
CA LEU A 917 0.48 1.56 11.31
C LEU A 917 0.28 2.96 11.94
N TRP A 918 0.71 4.02 11.25
CA TRP A 918 0.53 5.40 11.73
C TRP A 918 1.09 5.68 13.14
N GLY A 919 2.17 5.00 13.53
CA GLY A 919 2.81 5.20 14.82
C GLY A 919 2.19 4.43 15.98
N ALA A 920 1.18 3.58 15.72
CA ALA A 920 0.53 2.75 16.72
C ALA A 920 1.45 1.64 17.26
N LEU A 921 2.34 1.11 16.42
CA LEU A 921 3.31 0.09 16.80
C LEU A 921 4.71 0.69 16.77
N ARG A 922 5.33 0.91 17.94
CA ARG A 922 6.71 1.40 18.05
C ARG A 922 7.65 0.21 18.29
N PHE A 923 8.65 0.06 17.44
CA PHE A 923 9.70 -0.94 17.63
C PHE A 923 10.83 -0.31 18.47
N GLY A 924 11.56 -1.13 19.23
CA GLY A 924 12.65 -0.64 20.08
C GLY A 924 13.65 0.23 19.33
N ARG A 925 14.27 1.18 20.03
CA ARG A 925 15.31 2.05 19.46
C ARG A 925 16.50 1.21 19.01
N THR A 926 16.85 1.32 17.73
CA THR A 926 18.03 0.66 17.18
C THR A 926 19.17 1.68 17.02
N PRO A 927 20.35 1.43 17.61
CA PRO A 927 21.53 2.25 17.32
C PRO A 927 21.89 2.09 15.84
N TYR A 928 22.22 3.20 15.17
CA TYR A 928 22.79 3.14 13.82
C TYR A 928 24.32 3.29 13.89
N PRO A 929 25.08 2.59 13.03
CA PRO A 929 26.54 2.54 13.10
C PRO A 929 27.16 3.94 12.98
N PRO A 930 28.28 4.23 13.68
CA PRO A 930 29.03 5.45 13.47
C PRO A 930 29.48 5.49 12.01
N GLU A 931 29.25 6.63 11.34
CA GLU A 931 29.79 6.85 10.01
C GLU A 931 31.30 6.59 10.02
N THR A 932 31.76 5.68 9.15
CA THR A 932 33.11 5.78 8.62
C THR A 932 33.12 7.07 7.80
N SER A 933 33.57 8.16 8.43
CA SER A 933 33.63 9.48 7.83
C SER A 933 34.32 9.40 6.45
N PRO A 934 33.80 10.09 5.41
CA PRO A 934 34.47 10.19 4.13
C PRO A 934 35.86 10.83 4.21
#